data_AF-A0A973HZ05-F1
#
_entry.id   AF-A0A973HZ05-F1
#
_cell.length_a   1.000
_cell.length_b   1.000
_cell.length_c   1.000
_cell.angle_alpha   90.00
_cell.angle_beta   90.00
_cell.angle_gamma   90.00
#
_symmetry.space_group_name_H-M   'P 1'
#
loop_
_entity.id
_entity.type
_entity.pdbx_description
1 polymer ?
#
loop_
_entity_poly.entity_id
_entity_poly.type
_entity_poly.pdbx_seq_one_letter_code
_entity_poly.pdbx_strand_id
1 'polypeptide(L)'
;MHSHVRAEVTLDPPAGSISWQVSLERMGNQFEFPLHSGLTPQLDSAGSLTLVSQSRKQGGGGLDPQRPVDQKIWRITIPDGLADNLPVTISARGVIREDLEQVGSGAGRSFSATPGTIEEQGVYLAGATCWLPHPAGTLVTFSLQVDLPAGWNAVSQGRRMNKEASADRTFVRWDCDVPQEEIFLVAARFHEYTKKTPLLEALVFLRDEDPNLAARYLEATMQYVDMYAHLIGPYPYSKFALVENFWESGYGMPSFTLLGPQVIRLPFILRSSYPHEVLHNWWGNSVYVDYPSGNWCEGLTAYLADHLMKEGEGRGAEYRRDVLKKFGSYVQDGLDFPLREFRSRHSGATEAVGYGKCLMLWHMIRQSVGEEAFKKGLQSFFAKFIHRRASFDDIVACIGEAAGTDLGDWARSWIEGTGAPEFRLAVEPGEEQSHIVIEQVQEQDPYRVRIPVHYQLTTSSWWLQQIVEFTPGADGTVPRQQSFEVAGSLAAVRVDPFFDVFRRLDRSETPPTIGDIFGASSQLLILPSLSPRLEAWRGLAESWATDGDVRIVLDTELEEIPQDRAVWILGEPTMGVANATLRKAVLQKGMLEKFSLSYATWKLPTMKPPYVEPFLTQFDYSGIQVARHPDDEDLTVGLIRCYKEAAIPGLARKLPHYGKYSYLLFEGEEPTNVAKGEWATDTSPLSWTAKGISVAQLEDAREPLIRPGPVLDADRMISDVRWLADPQLEGRENGSAGLERATQWVADRFEEIGLQAAAPDGSFFDSWSEDAQIGSETRTISLRNVIGMIPGTDASLAGQSVLVLAHVDHLGRGWPDVRAGNEGKIHPGADDNASGVAVMLETARIIVGTHRPARTLIFIATSAEEWQLRGARRYIESMEKWPASDSLAVISIDAVGRLSEGELLALGTGTATEWVHIARGIGFTTGVRSTAVKDDPGGSDQVPFHEIGIPGIQLTTGAHQDYHRPSDSADKIDSDGLVSVATWLREALMYLSERPDALTSTLGAGQQGDSDATQPQQGRRVMLGTVPDFTDTGPGVRIDDVVEGSPAEQAGLRAGDRLRAIDDEQISDLRGYAQLLRQLEPGAEVVVKIERDGKALSIRVKLVAR
;
A
#
# COMPACT_ATOMS: atom_id res chain seq x y z
N MET A 1 30.59 18.51 25.06
CA MET A 1 31.22 17.20 25.33
C MET A 1 30.13 16.28 25.78
N HIS A 2 29.96 15.16 25.09
CA HIS A 2 29.03 14.10 25.49
C HIS A 2 29.84 13.07 26.28
N SER A 3 29.31 12.59 27.41
CA SER A 3 29.99 11.53 28.15
C SER A 3 29.91 10.23 27.38
N HIS A 4 31.04 9.54 27.26
CA HIS A 4 31.10 8.21 26.68
C HIS A 4 30.94 7.13 27.76
N VAL A 5 29.96 6.24 27.60
CA VAL A 5 29.65 5.13 28.52
C VAL A 5 30.24 3.84 27.97
N ARG A 6 31.15 3.20 28.70
CA ARG A 6 31.61 1.83 28.37
C ARG A 6 30.96 0.86 29.34
N ALA A 7 30.13 -0.03 28.83
CA ALA A 7 29.38 -1.00 29.62
C ALA A 7 29.69 -2.43 29.18
N GLU A 8 30.08 -3.26 30.15
CA GLU A 8 30.15 -4.71 30.02
C GLU A 8 28.99 -5.31 30.81
N VAL A 9 28.10 -6.03 30.13
CA VAL A 9 26.81 -6.49 30.67
C VAL A 9 26.70 -7.99 30.53
N THR A 10 26.35 -8.67 31.62
CA THR A 10 26.03 -10.10 31.63
C THR A 10 24.55 -10.27 31.95
N LEU A 11 23.83 -10.97 31.08
CA LEU A 11 22.40 -11.27 31.23
C LEU A 11 22.16 -12.76 31.50
N ASP A 12 21.23 -13.05 32.41
CA ASP A 12 20.64 -14.37 32.64
C ASP A 12 19.10 -14.25 32.59
N PRO A 13 18.51 -14.34 31.37
CA PRO A 13 17.08 -14.10 31.17
C PRO A 13 16.14 -15.05 31.94
N PRO A 14 16.40 -16.38 32.03
CA PRO A 14 15.61 -17.27 32.89
C PRO A 14 15.55 -16.83 34.36
N ALA A 15 16.64 -16.29 34.91
CA ALA A 15 16.69 -15.78 36.28
C ALA A 15 16.16 -14.33 36.40
N GLY A 16 15.88 -13.65 35.29
CA GLY A 16 15.57 -12.21 35.25
C GLY A 16 16.71 -11.32 35.75
N SER A 17 17.94 -11.84 35.77
CA SER A 17 19.06 -11.20 36.44
C SER A 17 20.01 -10.52 35.45
N ILE A 18 20.60 -9.42 35.91
CA ILE A 18 21.59 -8.63 35.19
C ILE A 18 22.75 -8.31 36.13
N SER A 19 23.95 -8.30 35.56
CA SER A 19 25.10 -7.66 36.18
C SER A 19 25.86 -6.87 35.13
N TRP A 20 26.47 -5.77 35.54
CA TRP A 20 27.28 -4.96 34.64
C TRP A 20 28.43 -4.28 35.36
N GLN A 21 29.45 -3.93 34.58
CA GLN A 21 30.49 -2.99 34.97
C GLN A 21 30.50 -1.85 33.95
N VAL A 22 30.47 -0.62 34.44
CA VAL A 22 30.37 0.60 33.64
C VAL A 22 31.51 1.54 33.98
N SER A 23 32.17 2.05 32.95
CA SER A 23 33.17 3.10 33.05
C SER A 23 32.61 4.40 32.45
N LEU A 24 32.58 5.45 33.27
CA LEU A 24 32.04 6.77 32.93
C LEU A 24 33.15 7.82 32.97
N GLU A 25 33.07 8.83 32.10
CA GLU A 25 33.85 10.04 32.26
C GLU A 25 33.45 10.79 33.53
N ARG A 26 34.46 11.29 34.25
CA ARG A 26 34.26 12.01 35.51
C ARG A 26 33.52 13.33 35.29
N MET A 27 32.42 13.53 36.01
CA MET A 27 31.61 14.75 35.97
C MET A 27 31.82 15.58 37.24
N GLY A 28 33.03 16.12 37.41
CA GLY A 28 33.44 16.84 38.62
C GLY A 28 33.75 15.92 39.81
N ASN A 29 33.85 16.50 41.01
CA ASN A 29 34.21 15.74 42.23
C ASN A 29 32.99 15.06 42.88
N GLN A 30 31.79 15.51 42.55
CA GLN A 30 30.53 14.94 43.03
C GLN A 30 29.48 14.99 41.92
N PHE A 31 28.82 13.86 41.67
CA PHE A 31 27.69 13.79 40.75
C PHE A 31 26.71 12.69 41.17
N GLU A 32 25.46 12.84 40.72
CA GLU A 32 24.33 11.96 41.06
C GLU A 32 23.78 11.28 39.81
N PHE A 33 23.28 10.05 39.98
CA PHE A 33 22.60 9.30 38.94
C PHE A 33 21.51 8.39 39.52
N PRO A 34 20.41 8.17 38.78
CA PRO A 34 19.40 7.19 39.14
C PRO A 34 19.84 5.76 38.77
N LEU A 35 19.37 4.78 39.54
CA LEU A 35 19.38 3.36 39.18
C LEU A 35 18.08 2.69 39.60
N HIS A 36 17.65 1.70 38.82
CA HIS A 36 16.55 0.81 39.17
C HIS A 36 16.68 0.26 40.59
N SER A 37 15.59 0.26 41.36
CA SER A 37 15.61 -0.14 42.78
C SER A 37 16.04 -1.59 43.01
N GLY A 38 15.82 -2.45 42.01
CA GLY A 38 16.25 -3.86 41.95
C GLY A 38 17.76 -4.05 41.74
N LEU A 39 18.52 -2.99 41.42
CA LEU A 39 19.96 -3.04 41.27
C LEU A 39 20.68 -2.60 42.55
N THR A 40 21.80 -3.26 42.85
CA THR A 40 22.71 -2.90 43.94
C THR A 40 24.05 -2.48 43.37
N PRO A 41 24.39 -1.17 43.35
CA PRO A 41 25.64 -0.69 42.81
C PRO A 41 26.80 -0.75 43.83
N GLN A 42 28.01 -0.82 43.30
CA GLN A 42 29.28 -0.74 44.01
C GLN A 42 30.23 0.15 43.20
N LEU A 43 31.00 1.00 43.90
CA LEU A 43 32.06 1.78 43.28
C LEU A 43 33.35 0.96 43.24
N ASP A 44 33.89 0.77 42.05
CA ASP A 44 35.14 0.03 41.83
C ASP A 44 36.38 0.95 41.81
N SER A 45 36.16 2.26 41.63
CA SER A 45 37.20 3.30 41.65
C SER A 45 37.38 3.96 43.02
N ALA A 46 38.41 4.80 43.16
CA ALA A 46 38.67 5.55 44.39
C ALA A 46 37.56 6.58 44.69
N GLY A 47 36.98 6.50 45.89
CA GLY A 47 35.96 7.43 46.37
C GLY A 47 34.92 6.75 47.25
N SER A 48 33.73 7.36 47.33
CA SER A 48 32.59 6.81 48.05
C SER A 48 31.30 6.91 47.25
N LEU A 49 30.46 5.89 47.37
CA LEU A 49 29.11 5.84 46.80
C LEU A 49 28.08 5.87 47.92
N THR A 50 27.17 6.85 47.89
CA THR A 50 26.15 7.03 48.94
C THR A 50 24.76 7.12 48.33
N LEU A 51 23.80 6.41 48.92
CA LEU A 51 22.39 6.57 48.58
C LEU A 51 21.89 7.94 49.06
N VAL A 52 21.39 8.76 48.15
CA VAL A 52 20.87 10.11 48.45
C VAL A 52 19.38 10.05 48.78
N SER A 53 18.61 9.40 47.92
CA SER A 53 17.16 9.32 48.05
C SER A 53 16.61 8.09 47.32
N GLN A 54 15.38 7.73 47.66
CA GLN A 54 14.57 6.78 46.91
C GLN A 54 13.36 7.55 46.40
N SER A 55 13.03 7.35 45.12
CA SER A 55 11.91 8.05 44.49
C SER A 55 11.18 7.12 43.55
N ARG A 56 9.88 7.31 43.46
CA ARG A 56 9.04 6.72 42.43
C ARG A 56 8.77 7.82 41.42
N LYS A 57 9.47 7.82 40.29
CA LYS A 57 9.39 8.89 39.29
C LYS A 57 8.62 8.36 38.09
N GLN A 58 7.65 9.14 37.60
CA GLN A 58 7.06 8.87 36.28
C GLN A 58 8.19 8.77 35.25
N GLY A 59 8.08 7.81 34.32
CA GLY A 59 9.03 7.65 33.21
C GLY A 59 9.41 8.98 32.57
N GLY A 60 10.67 9.09 32.15
CA GLY A 60 11.17 10.27 31.44
C GLY A 60 10.45 10.49 30.11
N GLY A 61 10.57 11.70 29.54
CA GLY A 61 10.07 11.97 28.18
C GLY A 61 10.75 11.06 27.16
N GLY A 62 9.97 10.48 26.24
CA GLY A 62 10.42 9.48 25.27
C GLY A 62 9.27 8.54 24.85
N LEU A 63 9.62 7.36 24.33
CA LEU A 63 8.70 6.34 23.75
C LEU A 63 7.90 5.51 24.79
N ASP A 64 8.18 5.65 26.09
CA ASP A 64 7.64 4.77 27.14
C ASP A 64 6.63 5.51 28.05
N PRO A 65 5.62 4.82 28.62
CA PRO A 65 4.46 5.44 29.21
C PRO A 65 4.78 6.17 30.52
N GLN A 66 3.84 6.99 30.94
CA GLN A 66 3.81 7.76 32.20
C GLN A 66 3.88 6.88 33.48
N ARG A 67 4.24 5.60 33.38
CA ARG A 67 4.31 4.64 34.49
C ARG A 67 5.53 4.95 35.36
N PRO A 68 5.35 5.04 36.69
CA PRO A 68 6.47 5.29 37.58
C PRO A 68 7.34 4.06 37.81
N VAL A 69 8.65 4.21 37.67
CA VAL A 69 9.65 3.20 38.03
C VAL A 69 10.22 3.52 39.42
N ASP A 70 10.37 2.50 40.26
CA ASP A 70 11.03 2.64 41.55
C ASP A 70 12.55 2.73 41.35
N GLN A 71 13.12 3.90 41.66
CA GLN A 71 14.52 4.19 41.45
C GLN A 71 15.20 4.73 42.71
N LYS A 72 16.51 4.46 42.83
CA LYS A 72 17.40 4.95 43.88
C LYS A 72 18.37 5.96 43.27
N ILE A 73 18.48 7.14 43.88
CA ILE A 73 19.45 8.15 43.46
C ILE A 73 20.74 7.96 44.25
N TRP A 74 21.85 7.73 43.56
CA TRP A 74 23.16 7.51 44.14
C TRP A 74 24.07 8.70 43.84
N ARG A 75 24.90 9.08 44.83
CA ARG A 75 25.93 10.10 44.68
C ARG A 75 27.31 9.47 44.76
N ILE A 76 28.15 9.78 43.79
CA ILE A 76 29.58 9.50 43.84
C ILE A 76 30.29 10.72 44.39
N THR A 77 31.24 10.50 45.30
CA THR A 77 32.19 11.52 45.76
C THR A 77 33.61 11.03 45.52
N ILE A 78 34.36 11.79 44.74
CA ILE A 78 35.74 11.50 44.35
C ILE A 78 36.68 12.37 45.19
N PRO A 79 37.76 11.81 45.79
CA PRO A 79 38.72 12.58 46.57
C PRO A 79 39.44 13.66 45.76
N ASP A 80 39.76 14.77 46.42
CA ASP A 80 40.60 15.82 45.84
C ASP A 80 42.01 15.28 45.52
N GLY A 81 42.62 15.75 44.43
CA GLY A 81 43.97 15.35 44.01
C GLY A 81 44.04 14.21 42.99
N LEU A 82 42.91 13.60 42.62
CA LEU A 82 42.83 12.70 41.45
C LEU A 82 42.73 13.50 40.16
N ALA A 83 43.44 13.08 39.11
CA ALA A 83 43.38 13.72 37.80
C ALA A 83 41.95 13.70 37.23
N ASP A 84 41.52 14.81 36.63
CA ASP A 84 40.14 14.99 36.14
C ASP A 84 39.78 14.05 34.97
N ASN A 85 40.78 13.48 34.30
CA ASN A 85 40.60 12.55 33.18
C ASN A 85 40.52 11.07 33.59
N LEU A 86 40.62 10.74 34.88
CA LEU A 86 40.47 9.36 35.34
C LEU A 86 38.98 8.97 35.30
N PRO A 87 38.61 7.89 34.59
CA PRO A 87 37.22 7.45 34.53
C PRO A 87 36.78 6.86 35.88
N VAL A 88 35.48 6.88 36.10
CA VAL A 88 34.84 6.29 37.28
C VAL A 88 34.21 4.96 36.87
N THR A 89 34.61 3.89 37.54
CA THR A 89 34.09 2.54 37.32
C THR A 89 33.11 2.15 38.42
N ILE A 90 31.93 1.70 38.01
CA ILE A 90 30.82 1.28 38.86
C ILE A 90 30.39 -0.10 38.39
N SER A 91 30.16 -1.02 39.32
CA SER A 91 29.51 -2.30 39.02
C SER A 91 28.14 -2.36 39.69
N ALA A 92 27.20 -3.09 39.10
CA ALA A 92 25.95 -3.41 39.77
C ALA A 92 25.45 -4.80 39.38
N ARG A 93 24.63 -5.38 40.26
CA ARG A 93 23.90 -6.62 39.98
C ARG A 93 22.52 -6.59 40.59
N GLY A 94 21.59 -7.34 40.02
CA GLY A 94 20.23 -7.44 40.54
C GLY A 94 19.27 -8.12 39.58
N VAL A 95 17.99 -7.87 39.82
CA VAL A 95 16.86 -8.37 39.01
C VAL A 95 16.08 -7.16 38.52
N ILE A 96 15.68 -7.18 37.24
CA ILE A 96 14.79 -6.19 36.64
C ILE A 96 13.64 -6.95 36.00
N ARG A 97 12.43 -6.73 36.52
CA ARG A 97 11.21 -7.36 36.02
C ARG A 97 10.03 -6.44 36.31
N GLU A 98 9.68 -5.63 35.32
CA GLU A 98 8.50 -4.78 35.37
C GLU A 98 7.42 -5.38 34.48
N ASP A 99 6.25 -5.66 35.08
CA ASP A 99 5.15 -6.33 34.39
C ASP A 99 4.68 -5.56 33.14
N LEU A 100 4.25 -6.29 32.11
CA LEU A 100 3.52 -5.75 30.98
C LEU A 100 2.11 -5.34 31.42
N GLU A 101 1.77 -4.07 31.21
CA GLU A 101 0.44 -3.53 31.53
C GLU A 101 -0.24 -2.98 30.27
N GLN A 102 -1.57 -3.11 30.18
CA GLN A 102 -2.36 -2.47 29.13
C GLN A 102 -2.43 -0.96 29.34
N VAL A 103 -2.03 -0.21 28.32
CA VAL A 103 -2.08 1.24 28.24
C VAL A 103 -3.19 1.65 27.27
N GLY A 104 -4.08 2.54 27.73
CA GLY A 104 -5.14 3.15 26.95
C GLY A 104 -6.55 2.63 27.27
N SER A 105 -7.42 3.52 27.72
CA SER A 105 -8.88 3.32 27.85
C SER A 105 -9.61 4.27 26.91
N GLY A 106 -10.19 3.74 25.82
CA GLY A 106 -11.04 4.48 24.88
C GLY A 106 -10.77 4.15 23.41
N ALA A 107 -11.78 3.66 22.70
CA ALA A 107 -11.80 3.38 21.26
C ALA A 107 -10.87 2.26 20.72
N GLY A 108 -10.85 1.11 21.40
CA GLY A 108 -10.64 -0.19 20.72
C GLY A 108 -9.21 -0.58 20.32
N ARG A 109 -8.16 0.06 20.86
CA ARG A 109 -6.76 -0.42 20.76
C ARG A 109 -6.03 -0.25 22.09
N SER A 110 -6.06 -1.29 22.94
CA SER A 110 -5.18 -1.40 24.11
C SER A 110 -3.80 -1.88 23.65
N PHE A 111 -2.73 -1.18 24.02
CA PHE A 111 -1.35 -1.63 23.77
C PHE A 111 -0.71 -2.06 25.09
N SER A 112 0.12 -3.10 25.10
CA SER A 112 0.86 -3.48 26.30
C SER A 112 2.23 -2.80 26.30
N ALA A 113 2.64 -2.24 27.43
CA ALA A 113 3.94 -1.59 27.58
C ALA A 113 4.59 -1.98 28.91
N THR A 114 5.91 -1.91 28.96
CA THR A 114 6.71 -2.12 30.17
C THR A 114 7.89 -1.13 30.15
N PRO A 115 8.21 -0.49 31.29
CA PRO A 115 9.38 0.39 31.38
C PRO A 115 10.71 -0.37 31.30
N GLY A 116 10.70 -1.71 31.36
CA GLY A 116 11.87 -2.57 31.17
C GLY A 116 11.77 -3.91 31.89
N THR A 117 12.04 -5.01 31.20
CA THR A 117 11.97 -6.37 31.78
C THR A 117 13.06 -7.30 31.24
N ILE A 118 13.44 -8.28 32.06
CA ILE A 118 14.36 -9.37 31.74
C ILE A 118 13.65 -10.68 32.06
N GLU A 119 13.27 -11.43 31.03
CA GLU A 119 12.51 -12.68 31.15
C GLU A 119 12.99 -13.73 30.14
N GLU A 120 12.58 -14.99 30.31
CA GLU A 120 12.95 -16.08 29.41
C GLU A 120 12.48 -15.84 27.97
N GLN A 121 11.35 -15.15 27.81
CA GLN A 121 10.76 -14.80 26.52
C GLN A 121 11.60 -13.76 25.78
N GLY A 122 12.26 -12.85 26.50
CA GLY A 122 13.08 -11.79 25.94
C GLY A 122 13.47 -10.72 26.96
N VAL A 123 14.30 -9.79 26.51
CA VAL A 123 14.81 -8.65 27.27
C VAL A 123 14.44 -7.37 26.54
N TYR A 124 13.90 -6.42 27.27
CA TYR A 124 13.71 -5.04 26.83
C TYR A 124 14.17 -4.10 27.94
N LEU A 125 15.18 -3.28 27.68
CA LEU A 125 15.68 -2.28 28.60
C LEU A 125 15.79 -0.94 27.87
N ALA A 126 15.17 0.08 28.46
CA ALA A 126 15.18 1.46 27.97
C ALA A 126 15.79 2.40 29.02
N GLY A 127 16.06 3.65 28.68
CA GLY A 127 16.50 4.67 29.63
C GLY A 127 15.52 4.86 30.79
N ALA A 128 14.21 4.72 30.53
CA ALA A 128 13.17 4.75 31.56
C ALA A 128 13.36 3.70 32.66
N THR A 129 13.96 2.54 32.34
CA THR A 129 14.28 1.49 33.32
C THR A 129 15.33 1.94 34.34
N CYS A 130 16.16 2.95 34.02
CA CYS A 130 17.33 3.34 34.81
C CYS A 130 18.28 2.15 35.06
N TRP A 131 18.46 1.28 34.06
CA TRP A 131 19.27 0.06 34.16
C TRP A 131 20.79 0.32 34.12
N LEU A 132 21.22 1.46 33.55
CA LEU A 132 22.58 1.98 33.57
C LEU A 132 22.64 3.35 34.26
N PRO A 133 23.80 3.73 34.83
CA PRO A 133 23.99 5.05 35.39
C PRO A 133 24.00 6.10 34.26
N HIS A 134 22.99 6.96 34.24
CA HIS A 134 22.87 8.03 33.25
C HIS A 134 22.53 9.38 33.90
N PRO A 135 23.42 10.39 33.78
CA PRO A 135 23.16 11.74 34.28
C PRO A 135 22.02 12.42 33.52
N ALA A 136 21.02 12.90 34.27
CA ALA A 136 19.78 13.40 33.70
C ALA A 136 20.00 14.57 32.72
N GLY A 137 19.32 14.53 31.56
CA GLY A 137 19.28 15.63 30.61
C GLY A 137 20.50 15.74 29.69
N THR A 138 21.42 14.79 29.73
CA THR A 138 22.62 14.75 28.89
C THR A 138 22.46 13.76 27.73
N LEU A 139 23.11 14.01 26.59
CA LEU A 139 23.24 13.01 25.53
C LEU A 139 24.50 12.17 25.76
N VAL A 140 24.43 10.87 25.48
CA VAL A 140 25.52 9.91 25.66
C VAL A 140 25.97 9.28 24.36
N THR A 141 27.24 8.92 24.29
CA THR A 141 27.75 7.93 23.33
C THR A 141 28.12 6.68 24.12
N PHE A 142 28.19 5.51 23.49
CA PHE A 142 28.47 4.30 24.26
C PHE A 142 29.19 3.19 23.49
N SER A 143 29.86 2.33 24.25
CA SER A 143 30.29 0.99 23.86
C SER A 143 29.62 0.00 24.80
N LEU A 144 28.84 -0.92 24.25
CA LEU A 144 28.05 -1.90 24.98
C LEU A 144 28.46 -3.30 24.55
N GLN A 145 29.09 -4.03 25.47
CA GLN A 145 29.41 -5.45 25.32
C GLN A 145 28.42 -6.27 26.14
N VAL A 146 27.75 -7.23 25.51
CA VAL A 146 26.71 -8.05 26.12
C VAL A 146 27.09 -9.52 26.06
N ASP A 147 27.08 -10.17 27.22
CA ASP A 147 27.37 -11.59 27.42
C ASP A 147 26.07 -12.35 27.78
N LEU A 148 25.67 -13.26 26.90
CA LEU A 148 24.35 -13.91 26.85
C LEU A 148 24.48 -15.45 26.88
N PRO A 149 23.41 -16.18 27.24
CA PRO A 149 23.36 -17.63 27.03
C PRO A 149 23.50 -18.02 25.55
N ALA A 150 23.98 -19.24 25.27
CA ALA A 150 24.02 -19.77 23.91
C ALA A 150 22.67 -19.67 23.18
N GLY A 151 22.70 -19.31 21.90
CA GLY A 151 21.51 -19.14 21.05
C GLY A 151 20.76 -17.81 21.22
N TRP A 152 21.11 -17.00 22.22
CA TRP A 152 20.61 -15.63 22.33
C TRP A 152 21.44 -14.65 21.51
N ASN A 153 20.82 -13.53 21.13
CA ASN A 153 21.44 -12.41 20.45
C ASN A 153 20.92 -11.10 21.05
N ALA A 154 21.68 -10.02 20.90
CA ALA A 154 21.31 -8.70 21.41
C ALA A 154 21.40 -7.63 20.31
N VAL A 155 20.46 -6.70 20.38
CA VAL A 155 20.35 -5.53 19.51
C VAL A 155 20.37 -4.27 20.37
N SER A 156 21.14 -3.29 19.92
CA SER A 156 21.23 -1.94 20.52
C SER A 156 21.43 -0.91 19.41
N GLN A 157 21.56 0.38 19.77
CA GLN A 157 21.90 1.42 18.81
C GLN A 157 23.35 1.30 18.32
N GLY A 158 23.63 1.90 17.16
CA GLY A 158 24.98 2.03 16.61
C GLY A 158 25.43 0.83 15.79
N ARG A 159 26.75 0.72 15.58
CA ARG A 159 27.38 -0.28 14.71
C ARG A 159 27.73 -1.53 15.50
N ARG A 160 27.42 -2.71 14.94
CA ARG A 160 27.87 -3.98 15.52
C ARG A 160 29.36 -4.17 15.25
N MET A 161 30.15 -4.33 16.30
CA MET A 161 31.61 -4.51 16.21
C MET A 161 32.00 -5.98 16.12
N ASN A 162 31.39 -6.83 16.95
CA ASN A 162 31.58 -8.27 16.90
C ASN A 162 30.32 -9.03 17.34
N LYS A 163 30.26 -10.30 16.95
CA LYS A 163 29.35 -11.31 17.47
C LYS A 163 30.14 -12.63 17.52
N GLU A 164 30.40 -13.11 18.72
CA GLU A 164 31.17 -14.33 18.97
C GLU A 164 30.27 -15.33 19.69
N ALA A 165 29.95 -16.44 19.02
CA ALA A 165 29.17 -17.52 19.61
C ALA A 165 30.11 -18.68 19.98
N SER A 166 29.98 -19.16 21.21
CA SER A 166 30.61 -20.37 21.72
C SER A 166 29.54 -21.41 22.07
N ALA A 167 29.94 -22.61 22.50
CA ALA A 167 28.98 -23.66 22.87
C ALA A 167 28.06 -23.25 24.05
N ASP A 168 28.56 -22.40 24.96
CA ASP A 168 27.86 -22.06 26.21
C ASP A 168 27.36 -20.60 26.26
N ARG A 169 27.99 -19.69 25.51
CA ARG A 169 27.75 -18.24 25.58
C ARG A 169 27.77 -17.57 24.21
N THR A 170 27.01 -16.48 24.07
CA THR A 170 27.09 -15.54 22.95
C THR A 170 27.55 -14.18 23.46
N PHE A 171 28.57 -13.60 22.83
CA PHE A 171 29.05 -12.25 23.08
C PHE A 171 28.71 -11.34 21.90
N VAL A 172 28.13 -10.18 22.18
CA VAL A 172 27.78 -9.18 21.15
C VAL A 172 28.26 -7.81 21.60
N ARG A 173 28.93 -7.06 20.71
CA ARG A 173 29.33 -5.68 20.99
C ARG A 173 28.72 -4.69 20.01
N TRP A 174 28.18 -3.61 20.56
CA TRP A 174 27.64 -2.46 19.86
C TRP A 174 28.41 -1.20 20.25
N ASP A 175 28.86 -0.43 19.28
CA ASP A 175 29.46 0.89 19.50
C ASP A 175 28.59 1.97 18.83
N CYS A 176 28.20 2.98 19.61
CA CYS A 176 27.43 4.14 19.17
C CYS A 176 28.24 5.41 19.47
N ASP A 177 28.85 5.97 18.43
CA ASP A 177 29.67 7.18 18.46
C ASP A 177 28.88 8.47 18.22
N VAL A 178 27.59 8.34 17.89
CA VAL A 178 26.64 9.44 17.73
C VAL A 178 25.87 9.70 19.04
N PRO A 179 25.67 10.96 19.47
CA PRO A 179 24.96 11.27 20.71
C PRO A 179 23.52 10.72 20.74
N GLN A 180 23.14 10.06 21.83
CA GLN A 180 21.84 9.41 22.10
C GLN A 180 21.18 10.00 23.36
N GLU A 181 19.84 10.07 23.40
CA GLU A 181 19.10 10.43 24.63
C GLU A 181 19.08 9.31 25.67
N GLU A 182 19.18 8.04 25.24
CA GLU A 182 19.18 6.87 26.11
C GLU A 182 19.88 5.67 25.45
N ILE A 183 20.11 4.60 26.22
CA ILE A 183 20.71 3.35 25.73
C ILE A 183 19.66 2.24 25.80
N PHE A 184 19.29 1.68 24.66
CA PHE A 184 18.38 0.55 24.56
C PHE A 184 19.15 -0.77 24.50
N LEU A 185 18.62 -1.79 25.14
CA LEU A 185 19.11 -3.16 25.00
C LEU A 185 17.92 -4.11 24.83
N VAL A 186 17.86 -4.74 23.66
CA VAL A 186 16.88 -5.76 23.33
C VAL A 186 17.60 -7.08 23.10
N ALA A 187 17.16 -8.16 23.74
CA ALA A 187 17.76 -9.48 23.53
C ALA A 187 16.71 -10.57 23.52
N ALA A 188 16.89 -11.54 22.62
CA ALA A 188 16.08 -12.74 22.54
C ALA A 188 16.84 -13.83 21.78
N ARG A 189 16.20 -14.98 21.59
CA ARG A 189 16.60 -15.94 20.56
C ARG A 189 16.10 -15.42 19.22
N PHE A 190 17.04 -15.03 18.35
CA PHE A 190 16.73 -14.42 17.06
C PHE A 190 17.38 -15.17 15.90
N HIS A 191 16.61 -15.33 14.83
CA HIS A 191 17.08 -15.55 13.46
C HIS A 191 17.40 -14.19 12.84
N GLU A 192 18.58 -14.07 12.23
CA GLU A 192 19.12 -12.80 11.77
C GLU A 192 19.29 -12.81 10.25
N TYR A 193 18.79 -11.75 9.60
CA TYR A 193 18.91 -11.52 8.16
C TYR A 193 19.51 -10.14 7.92
N THR A 194 20.37 -10.03 6.90
CA THR A 194 21.15 -8.82 6.64
C THR A 194 21.22 -8.52 5.15
N LYS A 195 21.16 -7.22 4.81
CA LYS A 195 21.45 -6.71 3.47
C LYS A 195 22.23 -5.41 3.57
N LYS A 196 23.36 -5.33 2.86
CA LYS A 196 24.23 -4.14 2.85
C LYS A 196 24.03 -3.35 1.57
N THR A 197 23.90 -2.04 1.70
CA THR A 197 23.87 -1.11 0.58
C THR A 197 24.92 -0.01 0.80
N PRO A 198 25.21 0.82 -0.21
CA PRO A 198 26.04 2.01 0.00
C PRO A 198 25.45 3.01 1.01
N LEU A 199 24.14 2.96 1.25
CA LEU A 199 23.43 3.89 2.14
C LEU A 199 23.42 3.41 3.60
N LEU A 200 23.20 2.12 3.84
CA LEU A 200 23.16 1.53 5.19
C LEU A 200 23.34 0.00 5.21
N GLU A 201 23.56 -0.54 6.41
CA GLU A 201 23.31 -1.95 6.72
C GLU A 201 21.88 -2.13 7.23
N ALA A 202 21.03 -2.83 6.46
CA ALA A 202 19.68 -3.21 6.85
C ALA A 202 19.68 -4.59 7.51
N LEU A 203 19.00 -4.72 8.65
CA LEU A 203 18.93 -5.94 9.45
C LEU A 203 17.48 -6.30 9.78
N VAL A 204 17.20 -7.59 9.89
CA VAL A 204 15.94 -8.09 10.44
C VAL A 204 16.24 -9.19 11.45
N PHE A 205 15.64 -9.07 12.64
CA PHE A 205 15.71 -10.05 13.71
C PHE A 205 14.32 -10.62 13.95
N LEU A 206 14.13 -11.89 13.61
CA LEU A 206 12.87 -12.62 13.83
C LEU A 206 13.04 -13.67 14.92
N ARG A 207 11.99 -13.95 15.67
CA ARG A 207 11.97 -14.98 16.72
C ARG A 207 11.85 -16.38 16.13
N ASP A 208 11.14 -16.49 15.02
CA ASP A 208 11.01 -17.70 14.22
C ASP A 208 11.72 -17.52 12.87
N GLU A 209 12.11 -18.63 12.23
CA GLU A 209 12.70 -18.59 10.89
C GLU A 209 11.63 -18.26 9.84
N ASP A 210 11.74 -17.08 9.22
CA ASP A 210 10.87 -16.65 8.13
C ASP A 210 11.66 -15.74 7.15
N PRO A 211 12.44 -16.33 6.23
CA PRO A 211 13.27 -15.57 5.30
C PRO A 211 12.47 -14.67 4.35
N ASN A 212 11.21 -15.02 4.05
CA ASN A 212 10.35 -14.26 3.14
C ASN A 212 9.84 -13.00 3.82
N LEU A 213 9.39 -13.09 5.07
CA LEU A 213 9.04 -11.92 5.87
C LEU A 213 10.25 -11.00 6.03
N ALA A 214 11.41 -11.56 6.37
CA ALA A 214 12.64 -10.78 6.53
C ALA A 214 13.04 -10.05 5.25
N ALA A 215 12.95 -10.71 4.09
CA ALA A 215 13.30 -10.10 2.82
C ALA A 215 12.38 -8.92 2.44
N ARG A 216 11.08 -9.00 2.72
CA ARG A 216 10.13 -7.89 2.53
C ARG A 216 10.49 -6.67 3.38
N TYR A 217 10.90 -6.87 4.63
CA TYR A 217 11.33 -5.76 5.49
C TYR A 217 12.69 -5.20 5.13
N LEU A 218 13.64 -6.04 4.68
CA LEU A 218 14.92 -5.57 4.16
C LEU A 218 14.73 -4.68 2.93
N GLU A 219 13.87 -5.10 1.99
CA GLU A 219 13.50 -4.31 0.82
C GLU A 219 12.84 -2.98 1.20
N ALA A 220 11.77 -3.01 2.01
CA ALA A 220 11.07 -1.81 2.44
C ALA A 220 12.01 -0.83 3.18
N THR A 221 12.90 -1.34 4.03
CA THR A 221 13.92 -0.53 4.72
C THR A 221 14.79 0.22 3.73
N MET A 222 15.31 -0.47 2.71
CA MET A 222 16.16 0.14 1.70
C MET A 222 15.41 1.22 0.92
N GLN A 223 14.17 0.97 0.51
CA GLN A 223 13.36 1.93 -0.23
C GLN A 223 13.04 3.18 0.59
N TYR A 224 12.60 3.01 1.84
CA TYR A 224 12.24 4.14 2.68
C TYR A 224 13.46 4.94 3.12
N VAL A 225 14.57 4.28 3.44
CA VAL A 225 15.81 4.99 3.79
C VAL A 225 16.34 5.78 2.60
N ASP A 226 16.32 5.22 1.40
CA ASP A 226 16.71 5.93 0.17
C ASP A 226 15.79 7.13 -0.12
N MET A 227 14.48 6.93 -0.05
CA MET A 227 13.48 7.99 -0.23
C MET A 227 13.70 9.14 0.75
N TYR A 228 13.81 8.85 2.06
CA TYR A 228 14.03 9.89 3.07
C TYR A 228 15.42 10.53 2.97
N ALA A 229 16.43 9.78 2.53
CA ALA A 229 17.75 10.33 2.28
C ALA A 229 17.74 11.41 1.19
N HIS A 230 16.97 11.20 0.12
CA HIS A 230 16.76 12.20 -0.94
C HIS A 230 15.89 13.38 -0.47
N LEU A 231 14.88 13.11 0.35
CA LEU A 231 13.97 14.17 0.83
C LEU A 231 14.64 15.10 1.85
N ILE A 232 15.37 14.54 2.82
CA ILE A 232 15.81 15.23 4.04
C ILE A 232 17.34 15.35 4.10
N GLY A 233 18.07 14.31 3.73
CA GLY A 233 19.53 14.25 3.83
C GLY A 233 20.02 12.89 4.32
N PRO A 234 21.35 12.67 4.36
CA PRO A 234 21.93 11.35 4.60
C PRO A 234 21.39 10.64 5.84
N TYR A 235 21.22 9.32 5.76
CA TYR A 235 20.77 8.51 6.88
C TYR A 235 21.73 8.67 8.09
N PRO A 236 21.24 9.01 9.30
CA PRO A 236 22.10 9.45 10.42
C PRO A 236 22.80 8.32 11.17
N TYR A 237 22.59 7.06 10.79
CA TYR A 237 23.09 5.89 11.51
C TYR A 237 23.84 4.92 10.59
N SER A 238 24.64 4.02 11.18
CA SER A 238 25.34 2.98 10.42
C SER A 238 24.42 1.83 9.97
N LYS A 239 23.29 1.64 10.66
CA LYS A 239 22.33 0.56 10.39
C LYS A 239 20.89 0.99 10.63
N PHE A 240 19.96 0.22 10.07
CA PHE A 240 18.57 0.17 10.52
C PHE A 240 18.17 -1.29 10.73
N ALA A 241 17.49 -1.61 11.83
CA ALA A 241 17.02 -2.96 12.09
C ALA A 241 15.51 -3.02 12.35
N LEU A 242 14.80 -3.96 11.74
CA LEU A 242 13.53 -4.45 12.28
C LEU A 242 13.84 -5.52 13.34
N VAL A 243 13.23 -5.40 14.52
CA VAL A 243 13.33 -6.40 15.59
C VAL A 243 11.94 -6.87 15.97
N GLU A 244 11.67 -8.17 15.82
CA GLU A 244 10.44 -8.80 16.31
C GLU A 244 10.45 -8.84 17.84
N ASN A 245 9.40 -8.29 18.44
CA ASN A 245 9.23 -8.26 19.87
C ASN A 245 8.53 -9.53 20.40
N PHE A 246 8.56 -9.76 21.72
CA PHE A 246 7.87 -10.88 22.37
C PHE A 246 6.45 -10.53 22.88
N TRP A 247 6.00 -9.30 22.66
CA TRP A 247 4.62 -8.86 22.87
C TRP A 247 4.20 -7.89 21.76
N GLU A 248 2.91 -7.59 21.66
CA GLU A 248 2.41 -6.65 20.65
C GLU A 248 2.85 -5.21 20.95
N SER A 249 3.73 -4.66 20.10
CA SER A 249 4.29 -3.31 20.22
C SER A 249 4.46 -2.63 18.86
N GLY A 250 4.74 -1.33 18.87
CA GLY A 250 5.18 -0.54 17.71
C GLY A 250 6.01 0.64 18.18
N TYR A 251 7.34 0.46 18.26
CA TYR A 251 8.26 1.47 18.80
C TYR A 251 9.38 1.82 17.80
N GLY A 252 9.58 3.11 17.53
CA GLY A 252 10.63 3.61 16.65
C GLY A 252 11.86 4.11 17.41
N MET A 253 12.90 3.30 17.54
CA MET A 253 14.12 3.63 18.27
C MET A 253 15.22 4.16 17.34
N PRO A 254 16.27 4.82 17.87
CA PRO A 254 17.39 5.23 17.03
C PRO A 254 18.08 4.00 16.43
N SER A 255 18.12 3.92 15.09
CA SER A 255 18.71 2.85 14.28
C SER A 255 17.98 1.50 14.28
N PHE A 256 16.79 1.37 14.88
CA PHE A 256 15.96 0.15 14.80
C PHE A 256 14.52 0.37 15.28
N THR A 257 13.60 -0.52 14.90
CA THR A 257 12.20 -0.51 15.37
C THR A 257 11.81 -1.85 15.99
N LEU A 258 10.96 -1.82 17.02
CA LEU A 258 10.39 -3.00 17.68
C LEU A 258 8.93 -3.15 17.33
N LEU A 259 8.60 -4.21 16.62
CA LEU A 259 7.23 -4.52 16.20
C LEU A 259 6.77 -5.86 16.76
N GLY A 260 5.49 -5.91 17.13
CA GLY A 260 4.85 -7.11 17.69
C GLY A 260 4.77 -8.29 16.71
N PRO A 261 4.73 -9.53 17.21
CA PRO A 261 4.75 -10.72 16.37
C PRO A 261 3.54 -10.80 15.43
N GLN A 262 2.34 -10.39 15.85
CA GLN A 262 1.20 -10.36 14.93
C GLN A 262 1.30 -9.17 13.97
N VAL A 263 1.68 -7.99 14.48
CA VAL A 263 1.78 -6.77 13.68
C VAL A 263 2.75 -6.93 12.51
N ILE A 264 3.94 -7.50 12.71
CA ILE A 264 4.93 -7.59 11.62
C ILE A 264 4.44 -8.42 10.42
N ARG A 265 3.50 -9.35 10.64
CA ARG A 265 2.97 -10.25 9.61
C ARG A 265 1.79 -9.62 8.84
N LEU A 266 1.27 -8.48 9.28
CA LEU A 266 0.18 -7.78 8.60
C LEU A 266 0.70 -7.09 7.33
N PRO A 267 0.22 -7.44 6.12
CA PRO A 267 0.82 -6.96 4.86
C PRO A 267 0.82 -5.44 4.70
N PHE A 268 -0.17 -4.75 5.26
CA PHE A 268 -0.33 -3.30 5.12
C PHE A 268 0.65 -2.50 5.99
N ILE A 269 1.29 -3.10 7.00
CA ILE A 269 2.21 -2.40 7.90
C ILE A 269 3.40 -1.83 7.14
N LEU A 270 3.92 -2.57 6.15
CA LEU A 270 5.01 -2.13 5.28
C LEU A 270 4.70 -0.81 4.57
N ARG A 271 3.43 -0.50 4.27
CA ARG A 271 3.01 0.72 3.54
C ARG A 271 2.28 1.75 4.41
N SER A 272 2.18 1.52 5.71
CA SER A 272 1.50 2.43 6.65
C SER A 272 2.41 2.81 7.81
N SER A 273 2.48 1.97 8.85
CA SER A 273 3.26 2.29 10.06
C SER A 273 4.77 2.15 9.86
N TYR A 274 5.26 1.21 9.05
CA TYR A 274 6.70 1.00 8.88
C TYR A 274 7.48 2.23 8.37
N PRO A 275 7.04 2.95 7.32
CA PRO A 275 7.73 4.18 6.89
C PRO A 275 7.77 5.26 7.99
N HIS A 276 6.75 5.33 8.85
CA HIS A 276 6.71 6.23 10.00
C HIS A 276 7.86 5.94 10.97
N GLU A 277 8.04 4.67 11.33
CA GLU A 277 9.12 4.24 12.24
C GLU A 277 10.52 4.44 11.63
N VAL A 278 10.66 4.22 10.32
CA VAL A 278 11.91 4.51 9.60
C VAL A 278 12.21 6.01 9.63
N LEU A 279 11.22 6.86 9.36
CA LEU A 279 11.37 8.32 9.34
C LEU A 279 11.78 8.91 10.69
N HIS A 280 11.37 8.31 11.81
CA HIS A 280 11.80 8.74 13.13
C HIS A 280 13.32 8.76 13.32
N ASN A 281 14.09 8.07 12.46
CA ASN A 281 15.55 8.15 12.49
C ASN A 281 16.08 9.55 12.16
N TRP A 282 15.39 10.31 11.32
CA TRP A 282 15.67 11.74 11.10
C TRP A 282 15.03 12.59 12.19
N TRP A 283 13.74 12.35 12.48
CA TRP A 283 12.96 13.17 13.41
C TRP A 283 12.69 12.45 14.73
N GLY A 284 13.14 13.02 15.84
CA GLY A 284 12.97 12.45 17.18
C GLY A 284 14.16 11.60 17.60
N ASN A 285 14.75 10.80 16.70
CA ASN A 285 15.91 9.99 17.06
C ASN A 285 17.27 10.59 16.69
N SER A 286 17.39 11.54 15.76
CA SER A 286 18.68 12.21 15.47
C SER A 286 18.60 13.72 15.58
N VAL A 287 17.53 14.35 15.07
CA VAL A 287 17.12 15.68 15.51
C VAL A 287 16.14 15.51 16.65
N TYR A 288 16.62 15.76 17.87
CA TYR A 288 15.86 15.52 19.09
C TYR A 288 14.84 16.63 19.33
N VAL A 289 13.74 16.28 19.99
CA VAL A 289 12.70 17.25 20.34
C VAL A 289 13.11 18.02 21.59
N ASP A 290 13.03 19.35 21.55
CA ASP A 290 13.02 20.16 22.76
C ASP A 290 11.62 20.10 23.41
N TYR A 291 11.34 19.01 24.14
CA TYR A 291 10.01 18.75 24.72
C TYR A 291 9.40 19.94 25.49
N PRO A 292 10.14 20.74 26.28
CA PRO A 292 9.58 21.95 26.89
C PRO A 292 8.90 22.91 25.91
N SER A 293 9.35 22.96 24.65
CA SER A 293 8.80 23.79 23.58
C SER A 293 7.70 23.13 22.73
N GLY A 294 7.34 21.87 23.01
CA GLY A 294 6.33 21.11 22.27
C GLY A 294 6.92 20.05 21.34
N ASN A 295 6.17 18.96 21.17
CA ASN A 295 6.56 17.87 20.28
C ASN A 295 6.10 18.13 18.83
N TRP A 296 7.01 18.69 18.03
CA TRP A 296 6.82 18.91 16.59
C TRP A 296 7.01 17.66 15.73
N CYS A 297 7.69 16.65 16.28
CA CYS A 297 8.15 15.47 15.57
C CYS A 297 6.97 14.61 15.11
N GLU A 298 6.04 14.26 16.00
CA GLU A 298 4.95 13.32 15.67
C GLU A 298 4.09 13.78 14.49
N GLY A 299 3.67 15.05 14.50
CA GLY A 299 2.90 15.61 13.40
C GLY A 299 3.69 15.74 12.10
N LEU A 300 4.99 16.04 12.16
CA LEU A 300 5.84 16.09 10.98
C LEU A 300 6.09 14.70 10.39
N THR A 301 6.35 13.72 11.24
CA THR A 301 6.52 12.32 10.84
C THR A 301 5.24 11.78 10.22
N ALA A 302 4.08 12.02 10.84
CA ALA A 302 2.79 11.64 10.27
C ALA A 302 2.51 12.34 8.92
N TYR A 303 2.98 13.58 8.74
CA TYR A 303 2.84 14.29 7.47
C TYR A 303 3.71 13.67 6.37
N LEU A 304 4.98 13.38 6.67
CA LEU A 304 5.97 12.90 5.71
C LEU A 304 6.02 11.37 5.57
N ALA A 305 5.22 10.63 6.34
CA ALA A 305 5.03 9.19 6.20
C ALA A 305 3.55 8.88 5.91
N ASP A 306 2.67 8.94 6.92
CA ASP A 306 1.30 8.45 6.80
C ASP A 306 0.49 9.19 5.73
N HIS A 307 0.50 10.52 5.77
CA HIS A 307 -0.17 11.36 4.77
C HIS A 307 0.53 11.26 3.42
N LEU A 308 1.86 11.33 3.36
CA LEU A 308 2.62 11.25 2.11
C LEU A 308 2.37 9.94 1.35
N MET A 309 2.28 8.79 2.04
CA MET A 309 1.93 7.51 1.41
C MET A 309 0.53 7.58 0.78
N LYS A 310 -0.44 8.21 1.45
CA LYS A 310 -1.79 8.42 0.92
C LYS A 310 -1.86 9.46 -0.18
N GLU A 311 -1.05 10.50 -0.12
CA GLU A 311 -0.86 11.47 -1.22
C GLU A 311 -0.35 10.75 -2.46
N GLY A 312 0.64 9.86 -2.33
CA GLY A 312 1.14 9.03 -3.44
C GLY A 312 0.13 8.04 -4.01
N GLU A 313 -0.91 7.67 -3.24
CA GLU A 313 -2.05 6.88 -3.71
C GLU A 313 -3.17 7.75 -4.35
N GLY A 314 -2.99 9.06 -4.47
CA GLY A 314 -4.03 10.00 -4.93
C GLY A 314 -5.12 10.27 -3.89
N ARG A 315 -4.87 9.93 -2.63
CA ARG A 315 -5.82 9.99 -1.49
C ARG A 315 -5.40 11.01 -0.42
N GLY A 316 -4.54 11.97 -0.77
CA GLY A 316 -4.06 13.00 0.16
C GLY A 316 -5.21 13.86 0.73
N ALA A 317 -6.16 14.26 -0.11
CA ALA A 317 -7.34 15.03 0.31
C ALA A 317 -8.27 14.24 1.23
N GLU A 318 -8.48 12.95 0.95
CA GLU A 318 -9.24 12.04 1.82
C GLU A 318 -8.60 11.96 3.21
N TYR A 319 -7.27 11.79 3.28
CA TYR A 319 -6.55 11.71 4.54
C TYR A 319 -6.64 13.01 5.35
N ARG A 320 -6.49 14.18 4.70
CA ARG A 320 -6.63 15.48 5.39
C ARG A 320 -8.05 15.69 5.90
N ARG A 321 -9.08 15.38 5.10
CA ARG A 321 -10.48 15.42 5.55
C ARG A 321 -10.70 14.56 6.80
N ASP A 322 -10.17 13.34 6.81
CA ASP A 322 -10.28 12.42 7.95
C ASP A 322 -9.57 12.96 9.20
N VAL A 323 -8.43 13.64 9.03
CA VAL A 323 -7.74 14.37 10.11
C VAL A 323 -8.63 15.49 10.69
N LEU A 324 -9.22 16.33 9.84
CA LEU A 324 -10.10 17.42 10.27
C LEU A 324 -11.38 16.89 10.95
N LYS A 325 -11.94 15.79 10.43
CA LYS A 325 -13.09 15.09 11.04
C LYS A 325 -12.77 14.58 12.44
N LYS A 326 -11.59 13.97 12.64
CA LYS A 326 -11.15 13.52 13.97
C LYS A 326 -11.07 14.68 14.96
N PHE A 327 -10.55 15.84 14.54
CA PHE A 327 -10.52 17.03 15.40
C PHE A 327 -11.93 17.45 15.84
N GLY A 328 -12.87 17.59 14.90
CA GLY A 328 -14.26 17.93 15.23
C GLY A 328 -14.99 16.89 16.09
N SER A 329 -14.56 15.63 16.06
CA SER A 329 -15.21 14.53 16.80
C SER A 329 -14.67 14.36 18.23
N TYR A 330 -13.36 14.47 18.42
CA TYR A 330 -12.70 14.14 19.69
C TYR A 330 -12.33 15.36 20.54
N VAL A 331 -12.20 16.54 19.93
CA VAL A 331 -11.81 17.77 20.62
C VAL A 331 -13.06 18.57 20.97
N GLN A 332 -13.65 18.23 22.12
CA GLN A 332 -14.77 18.95 22.74
C GLN A 332 -14.26 20.02 23.73
N ASP A 333 -15.18 20.83 24.26
CA ASP A 333 -14.86 21.91 25.20
C ASP A 333 -14.02 21.41 26.39
N GLY A 334 -12.87 22.05 26.59
CA GLY A 334 -11.92 21.71 27.66
C GLY A 334 -10.89 20.61 27.33
N LEU A 335 -10.98 19.98 26.16
CA LEU A 335 -10.02 18.96 25.69
C LEU A 335 -9.02 19.48 24.63
N ASP A 336 -9.20 20.69 24.13
CA ASP A 336 -8.27 21.35 23.21
C ASP A 336 -7.09 22.02 23.94
N PHE A 337 -5.93 22.07 23.30
CA PHE A 337 -4.71 22.65 23.86
C PHE A 337 -3.73 23.12 22.75
N PRO A 338 -2.83 24.07 23.06
CA PRO A 338 -1.79 24.52 22.13
C PRO A 338 -0.81 23.40 21.75
N LEU A 339 -0.29 23.40 20.50
CA LEU A 339 0.74 22.43 20.08
C LEU A 339 2.01 22.51 20.94
N ARG A 340 2.33 23.70 21.48
CA ARG A 340 3.46 23.87 22.43
C ARG A 340 3.32 23.03 23.70
N GLU A 341 2.11 22.64 24.08
CA GLU A 341 1.84 21.80 25.26
C GLU A 341 1.84 20.30 24.94
N PHE A 342 1.80 19.92 23.66
CA PHE A 342 1.83 18.51 23.26
C PHE A 342 3.14 17.84 23.67
N ARG A 343 3.05 16.65 24.28
CA ARG A 343 4.20 15.82 24.67
C ARG A 343 4.10 14.44 24.06
N SER A 344 2.98 13.77 24.30
CA SER A 344 2.69 12.44 23.77
C SER A 344 1.18 12.19 23.71
N ARG A 345 0.80 11.22 22.87
CA ARG A 345 -0.58 10.77 22.74
C ARG A 345 -1.00 9.91 23.95
N HIS A 346 -2.18 10.17 24.48
CA HIS A 346 -2.81 9.36 25.53
C HIS A 346 -4.34 9.31 25.45
N SER A 347 -4.95 10.02 24.49
CA SER A 347 -6.39 10.05 24.22
C SER A 347 -6.66 10.40 22.75
N GLY A 348 -7.90 10.22 22.28
CA GLY A 348 -8.32 10.65 20.93
C GLY A 348 -8.16 12.16 20.70
N ALA A 349 -8.41 13.00 21.71
CA ALA A 349 -8.20 14.44 21.62
C ALA A 349 -6.72 14.79 21.45
N THR A 350 -5.84 14.16 22.22
CA THR A 350 -4.38 14.41 22.12
C THR A 350 -3.79 13.90 20.81
N GLU A 351 -4.35 12.84 20.22
CA GLU A 351 -4.01 12.39 18.86
C GLU A 351 -4.47 13.44 17.83
N ALA A 352 -5.72 13.91 17.92
CA ALA A 352 -6.26 14.86 16.96
C ALA A 352 -5.51 16.20 16.96
N VAL A 353 -5.04 16.66 18.12
CA VAL A 353 -4.22 17.88 18.24
C VAL A 353 -2.76 17.59 17.86
N GLY A 354 -2.09 16.69 18.59
CA GLY A 354 -0.65 16.47 18.47
C GLY A 354 -0.19 15.88 17.14
N TYR A 355 -0.99 14.99 16.56
CA TYR A 355 -0.74 14.46 15.22
C TYR A 355 -1.52 15.27 14.18
N GLY A 356 -2.84 15.40 14.34
CA GLY A 356 -3.71 15.96 13.31
C GLY A 356 -3.48 17.45 13.02
N LYS A 357 -3.65 18.32 14.03
CA LYS A 357 -3.42 19.76 13.88
C LYS A 357 -1.96 20.07 13.52
N CYS A 358 -1.00 19.38 14.14
CA CYS A 358 0.41 19.55 13.81
C CYS A 358 0.74 19.13 12.37
N LEU A 359 0.19 18.02 11.86
CA LEU A 359 0.33 17.60 10.46
C LEU A 359 -0.22 18.67 9.51
N MET A 360 -1.41 19.20 9.81
CA MET A 360 -2.02 20.24 8.98
C MET A 360 -1.26 21.56 9.04
N LEU A 361 -0.59 21.90 10.15
CA LEU A 361 0.34 23.03 10.21
C LEU A 361 1.46 22.87 9.16
N TRP A 362 2.11 21.70 9.10
CA TRP A 362 3.16 21.46 8.11
C TRP A 362 2.64 21.45 6.68
N HIS A 363 1.43 20.92 6.46
CA HIS A 363 0.77 20.97 5.17
C HIS A 363 0.52 22.42 4.72
N MET A 364 -0.07 23.26 5.58
CA MET A 364 -0.32 24.67 5.27
C MET A 364 0.99 25.45 5.04
N ILE A 365 2.07 25.13 5.77
CA ILE A 365 3.40 25.71 5.51
C ILE A 365 3.88 25.30 4.12
N ARG A 366 3.84 24.00 3.75
CA ARG A 366 4.23 23.52 2.41
C ARG A 366 3.44 24.23 1.31
N GLN A 367 2.11 24.35 1.46
CA GLN A 367 1.28 25.08 0.50
C GLN A 367 1.68 26.55 0.39
N SER A 368 2.11 27.16 1.50
CA SER A 368 2.46 28.57 1.53
C SER A 368 3.81 28.88 0.88
N VAL A 369 4.82 28.03 1.08
CA VAL A 369 6.19 28.28 0.59
C VAL A 369 6.53 27.56 -0.72
N GLY A 370 5.72 26.58 -1.12
CA GLY A 370 5.99 25.72 -2.26
C GLY A 370 6.94 24.56 -1.93
N GLU A 371 6.92 23.54 -2.77
CA GLU A 371 7.59 22.25 -2.49
C GLU A 371 9.11 22.37 -2.36
N GLU A 372 9.74 23.09 -3.28
CA GLU A 372 11.20 23.22 -3.32
C GLU A 372 11.76 23.94 -2.09
N ALA A 373 11.10 25.02 -1.65
CA ALA A 373 11.50 25.73 -0.45
C ALA A 373 11.25 24.89 0.81
N PHE A 374 10.13 24.17 0.86
CA PHE A 374 9.82 23.26 1.96
C PHE A 374 10.88 22.15 2.09
N LYS A 375 11.23 21.46 0.99
CA LYS A 375 12.29 20.44 0.95
C LYS A 375 13.63 21.00 1.43
N LYS A 376 14.07 22.14 0.87
CA LYS A 376 15.33 22.79 1.27
C LYS A 376 15.32 23.22 2.74
N GLY A 377 14.17 23.67 3.25
CA GLY A 377 13.96 23.99 4.65
C GLY A 377 14.17 22.79 5.57
N LEU A 378 13.57 21.64 5.23
CA LEU A 378 13.78 20.37 5.96
C LEU A 378 15.23 19.91 5.91
N GLN A 379 15.88 19.99 4.75
CA GLN A 379 17.29 19.63 4.58
C GLN A 379 18.21 20.54 5.40
N SER A 380 17.96 21.85 5.41
CA SER A 380 18.69 22.83 6.21
C SER A 380 18.49 22.58 7.71
N PHE A 381 17.25 22.30 8.12
CA PHE A 381 16.91 21.97 9.51
C PHE A 381 17.65 20.71 9.97
N PHE A 382 17.60 19.62 9.19
CA PHE A 382 18.35 18.41 9.49
C PHE A 382 19.85 18.68 9.60
N ALA A 383 20.46 19.33 8.61
CA ALA A 383 21.89 19.62 8.60
C ALA A 383 22.35 20.47 9.80
N LYS A 384 21.53 21.42 10.27
CA LYS A 384 21.85 22.30 11.41
C LYS A 384 21.66 21.60 12.77
N PHE A 385 20.68 20.71 12.90
CA PHE A 385 20.23 20.18 14.19
C PHE A 385 20.47 18.68 14.39
N ILE A 386 21.05 17.96 13.43
CA ILE A 386 21.45 16.57 13.63
C ILE A 386 22.31 16.43 14.90
N HIS A 387 21.91 15.50 15.78
CA HIS A 387 22.43 15.23 17.13
C HIS A 387 22.25 16.36 18.15
N ARG A 388 21.26 17.23 17.94
CA ARG A 388 20.89 18.33 18.85
C ARG A 388 19.39 18.34 19.10
N ARG A 389 18.96 19.04 20.15
CA ARG A 389 17.55 19.36 20.38
C ARG A 389 17.13 20.56 19.56
N ALA A 390 15.90 20.52 19.06
CA ALA A 390 15.28 21.59 18.27
C ALA A 390 13.81 21.80 18.65
N SER A 391 13.33 23.02 18.43
CA SER A 391 11.97 23.48 18.71
C SER A 391 11.14 23.66 17.43
N PHE A 392 9.85 23.95 17.58
CA PHE A 392 9.01 24.41 16.46
C PHE A 392 9.56 25.68 15.78
N ASP A 393 10.10 26.63 16.55
CA ASP A 393 10.61 27.89 16.00
C ASP A 393 11.83 27.65 15.10
N ASP A 394 12.68 26.68 15.45
CA ASP A 394 13.89 26.35 14.68
C ASP A 394 13.57 25.81 13.28
N ILE A 395 12.62 24.88 13.17
CA ILE A 395 12.21 24.32 11.87
C ILE A 395 11.46 25.36 11.02
N VAL A 396 10.58 26.16 11.64
CA VAL A 396 9.87 27.25 10.96
C VAL A 396 10.85 28.27 10.41
N ALA A 397 11.88 28.63 11.17
CA ALA A 397 12.93 29.55 10.72
C ALA A 397 13.70 28.98 9.52
N CYS A 398 14.12 27.71 9.55
CA CYS A 398 14.80 27.07 8.43
C CYS A 398 13.96 27.04 7.15
N ILE A 399 12.66 26.76 7.25
CA ILE A 399 11.74 26.77 6.10
C ILE A 399 11.53 28.20 5.59
N GLY A 400 11.34 29.17 6.50
CA GLY A 400 11.20 30.59 6.15
C GLY A 400 12.43 31.15 5.44
N GLU A 401 13.63 30.84 5.94
CA GLU A 401 14.91 31.19 5.31
C GLU A 401 15.01 30.61 3.89
N ALA A 402 14.69 29.33 3.71
CA ALA A 402 14.73 28.66 2.40
C ALA A 402 13.71 29.24 1.40
N ALA A 403 12.59 29.74 1.91
CA ALA A 403 11.52 30.37 1.12
C ALA A 403 11.73 31.87 0.90
N GLY A 404 12.66 32.51 1.61
CA GLY A 404 12.83 33.96 1.60
C GLY A 404 11.64 34.73 2.21
N THR A 405 10.91 34.11 3.14
CA THR A 405 9.74 34.71 3.80
C THR A 405 9.76 34.48 5.30
N ASP A 406 9.26 35.44 6.08
CA ASP A 406 9.12 35.28 7.53
C ASP A 406 7.80 34.58 7.85
N LEU A 407 7.90 33.35 8.37
CA LEU A 407 6.77 32.53 8.78
C LEU A 407 6.47 32.64 10.29
N GLY A 408 7.34 33.29 11.07
CA GLY A 408 7.37 33.17 12.53
C GLY A 408 6.05 33.53 13.20
N ASP A 409 5.55 34.73 12.94
CA ASP A 409 4.31 35.21 13.56
C ASP A 409 3.06 34.42 13.11
N TRP A 410 3.04 33.97 11.86
CA TRP A 410 1.95 33.14 11.35
C TRP A 410 1.97 31.75 12.02
N ALA A 411 3.12 31.07 12.03
CA ALA A 411 3.25 29.75 12.62
C ALA A 411 3.00 29.78 14.13
N ARG A 412 3.53 30.80 14.84
CA ARG A 412 3.31 30.97 16.28
C ARG A 412 1.83 31.07 16.63
N SER A 413 1.02 31.75 15.80
CA SER A 413 -0.42 31.83 16.02
C SER A 413 -1.12 30.46 16.00
N TRP A 414 -0.64 29.52 15.19
CA TRP A 414 -1.17 28.15 15.13
C TRP A 414 -0.58 27.22 16.20
N ILE A 415 0.67 27.45 16.60
CA ILE A 415 1.37 26.66 17.63
C ILE A 415 0.84 27.00 19.03
N GLU A 416 0.58 28.28 19.29
CA GLU A 416 0.11 28.78 20.60
C GLU A 416 -1.43 28.87 20.68
N GLY A 417 -2.12 29.01 19.55
CA GLY A 417 -3.57 29.14 19.49
C GLY A 417 -4.30 27.80 19.63
N THR A 418 -5.48 27.83 20.26
CA THR A 418 -6.45 26.73 20.28
C THR A 418 -7.57 26.96 19.25
N GLY A 419 -8.42 25.97 19.05
CA GLY A 419 -9.55 25.97 18.14
C GLY A 419 -9.16 25.77 16.68
N ALA A 420 -10.16 25.93 15.82
CA ALA A 420 -10.04 25.92 14.37
C ALA A 420 -11.05 26.93 13.77
N PRO A 421 -10.73 27.62 12.66
CA PRO A 421 -11.66 28.50 11.98
C PRO A 421 -12.86 27.72 11.40
N GLU A 422 -13.98 28.41 11.31
CA GLU A 422 -15.19 27.97 10.61
C GLU A 422 -15.49 28.99 9.51
N PHE A 423 -15.82 28.53 8.31
CA PHE A 423 -16.00 29.41 7.15
C PHE A 423 -17.42 29.36 6.60
N ARG A 424 -17.87 30.50 6.08
CA ARG A 424 -19.10 30.62 5.28
C ARG A 424 -18.78 31.23 3.92
N LEU A 425 -19.36 30.67 2.87
CA LEU A 425 -19.31 31.17 1.51
C LEU A 425 -20.60 31.92 1.17
N ALA A 426 -20.48 33.13 0.64
CA ALA A 426 -21.55 33.82 -0.07
C ALA A 426 -21.09 34.17 -1.49
N VAL A 427 -21.94 33.87 -2.48
CA VAL A 427 -21.67 34.15 -3.90
C VAL A 427 -22.78 35.04 -4.44
N GLU A 428 -22.38 36.18 -4.97
CA GLU A 428 -23.27 37.12 -5.66
C GLU A 428 -22.91 37.11 -7.16
N PRO A 429 -23.54 36.22 -7.96
CA PRO A 429 -23.23 36.12 -9.38
C PRO A 429 -23.77 37.34 -10.14
N GLY A 430 -23.01 37.84 -11.11
CA GLY A 430 -23.46 38.85 -12.06
C GLY A 430 -23.01 38.55 -13.49
N GLU A 431 -23.68 39.15 -14.47
CA GLU A 431 -23.41 38.88 -15.89
C GLU A 431 -22.03 39.37 -16.33
N GLU A 432 -21.68 40.61 -15.94
CA GLU A 432 -20.38 41.21 -16.22
C GLU A 432 -19.37 40.97 -15.10
N GLN A 433 -19.86 40.90 -13.85
CA GLN A 433 -19.01 40.81 -12.67
C GLN A 433 -19.72 40.08 -11.54
N SER A 434 -19.02 39.12 -10.95
CA SER A 434 -19.50 38.33 -9.81
C SER A 434 -18.65 38.61 -8.57
N HIS A 435 -19.25 38.56 -7.39
CA HIS A 435 -18.56 38.75 -6.11
C HIS A 435 -18.56 37.45 -5.30
N ILE A 436 -17.40 37.11 -4.74
CA ILE A 436 -17.22 35.96 -3.86
C ILE A 436 -16.79 36.47 -2.50
N VAL A 437 -17.51 36.06 -1.46
CA VAL A 437 -17.31 36.49 -0.07
C VAL A 437 -17.06 35.27 0.81
N ILE A 438 -15.98 35.32 1.59
CA ILE A 438 -15.61 34.32 2.59
C ILE A 438 -15.61 34.98 3.97
N GLU A 439 -16.28 34.38 4.93
CA GLU A 439 -16.41 34.88 6.31
C GLU A 439 -15.93 33.82 7.32
N GLN A 440 -15.22 34.25 8.37
CA GLN A 440 -14.88 33.45 9.55
C GLN A 440 -15.96 33.62 10.63
N VAL A 441 -16.70 32.54 10.90
CA VAL A 441 -17.97 32.58 11.66
C VAL A 441 -17.89 32.08 13.10
N GLN A 442 -16.75 31.53 13.51
CA GLN A 442 -16.54 31.04 14.88
C GLN A 442 -16.58 32.19 15.91
N GLU A 443 -16.89 31.90 17.18
CA GLU A 443 -16.96 32.94 18.22
C GLU A 443 -15.59 33.54 18.58
N GLN A 444 -14.52 32.74 18.53
CA GLN A 444 -13.14 33.17 18.83
C GLN A 444 -12.64 34.20 17.82
N ASP A 445 -11.54 34.88 18.14
CA ASP A 445 -10.90 35.84 17.23
C ASP A 445 -10.54 35.21 15.87
N PRO A 446 -10.59 35.98 14.76
CA PRO A 446 -10.27 35.47 13.44
C PRO A 446 -8.84 34.94 13.32
N TYR A 447 -8.69 33.80 12.65
CA TYR A 447 -7.42 33.14 12.42
C TYR A 447 -6.68 33.75 11.23
N ARG A 448 -5.34 33.78 11.33
CA ARG A 448 -4.46 34.12 10.21
C ARG A 448 -4.39 32.93 9.25
N VAL A 449 -5.05 33.02 8.11
CA VAL A 449 -5.24 31.85 7.23
C VAL A 449 -5.27 32.22 5.75
N ARG A 450 -4.72 31.34 4.91
CA ARG A 450 -4.76 31.43 3.45
C ARG A 450 -5.67 30.31 2.97
N ILE A 451 -6.72 30.64 2.22
CA ILE A 451 -7.72 29.66 1.79
C ILE A 451 -7.81 29.62 0.25
N PRO A 452 -7.65 28.44 -0.38
CA PRO A 452 -7.81 28.31 -1.81
C PRO A 452 -9.29 28.35 -2.19
N VAL A 453 -9.63 29.19 -3.17
CA VAL A 453 -10.97 29.33 -3.74
C VAL A 453 -10.88 28.98 -5.22
N HIS A 454 -11.46 27.84 -5.59
CA HIS A 454 -11.60 27.43 -6.97
C HIS A 454 -12.93 27.93 -7.53
N TYR A 455 -12.92 28.47 -8.74
CA TYR A 455 -14.14 28.91 -9.41
C TYR A 455 -14.11 28.60 -10.89
N GLN A 456 -15.30 28.39 -11.46
CA GLN A 456 -15.50 28.13 -12.87
C GLN A 456 -16.47 29.18 -13.42
N LEU A 457 -16.16 29.73 -14.60
CA LEU A 457 -17.04 30.65 -15.32
C LEU A 457 -18.02 29.86 -16.19
N THR A 458 -19.18 30.44 -16.50
CA THR A 458 -20.13 29.83 -17.44
C THR A 458 -19.57 29.71 -18.86
N THR A 459 -18.48 30.43 -19.16
CA THR A 459 -17.81 30.46 -20.47
C THR A 459 -16.61 29.53 -20.55
N SER A 460 -16.21 28.85 -19.46
CA SER A 460 -15.03 27.99 -19.41
C SER A 460 -15.35 26.59 -18.89
N SER A 461 -14.65 25.58 -19.40
CA SER A 461 -14.75 24.19 -18.91
C SER A 461 -13.67 23.82 -17.89
N TRP A 462 -12.67 24.69 -17.67
CA TRP A 462 -11.63 24.50 -16.65
C TRP A 462 -11.90 25.33 -15.39
N TRP A 463 -11.21 24.99 -14.30
CA TRP A 463 -11.25 25.70 -13.03
C TRP A 463 -10.12 26.71 -12.92
N LEU A 464 -10.40 27.86 -12.32
CA LEU A 464 -9.44 28.87 -11.90
C LEU A 464 -9.27 28.81 -10.38
N GLN A 465 -8.14 29.26 -9.85
CA GLN A 465 -7.86 29.29 -8.42
C GLN A 465 -7.43 30.69 -7.97
N GLN A 466 -8.00 31.16 -6.87
CA GLN A 466 -7.61 32.36 -6.16
C GLN A 466 -7.27 31.99 -4.71
N ILE A 467 -6.16 32.51 -4.17
CA ILE A 467 -5.87 32.42 -2.73
C ILE A 467 -6.45 33.65 -2.04
N VAL A 468 -7.30 33.44 -1.04
CA VAL A 468 -7.83 34.50 -0.18
C VAL A 468 -7.06 34.50 1.14
N GLU A 469 -6.52 35.66 1.52
CA GLU A 469 -5.66 35.79 2.69
C GLU A 469 -6.33 36.60 3.80
N PHE A 470 -6.46 35.99 4.97
CA PHE A 470 -6.87 36.64 6.21
C PHE A 470 -5.62 37.01 6.99
N THR A 471 -5.04 38.17 6.68
CA THR A 471 -3.86 38.71 7.36
C THR A 471 -4.22 39.94 8.19
N PRO A 472 -3.44 40.27 9.23
CA PRO A 472 -3.66 41.48 10.00
C PRO A 472 -3.62 42.75 9.13
N GLY A 473 -4.61 43.62 9.31
CA GLY A 473 -4.63 44.95 8.71
C GLY A 473 -3.62 45.91 9.35
N ALA A 474 -3.66 47.18 8.94
CA ALA A 474 -2.77 48.22 9.48
C ALA A 474 -2.96 48.48 10.99
N ASP A 475 -4.12 48.13 11.55
CA ASP A 475 -4.44 48.21 12.98
C ASP A 475 -4.05 46.95 13.76
N GLY A 476 -3.46 45.95 13.09
CA GLY A 476 -3.03 44.68 13.68
C GLY A 476 -4.16 43.66 13.85
N THR A 477 -5.39 43.95 13.42
CA THR A 477 -6.54 43.04 13.55
C THR A 477 -6.71 42.18 12.31
N VAL A 478 -7.05 40.90 12.49
CA VAL A 478 -7.37 39.99 11.38
C VAL A 478 -8.84 40.22 10.99
N PRO A 479 -9.16 40.45 9.71
CA PRO A 479 -10.53 40.70 9.29
C PRO A 479 -11.40 39.45 9.46
N ARG A 480 -12.68 39.64 9.80
CA ARG A 480 -13.69 38.57 9.85
C ARG A 480 -14.10 38.09 8.45
N GLN A 481 -14.03 38.97 7.46
CA GLN A 481 -14.55 38.75 6.11
C GLN A 481 -13.53 39.20 5.07
N GLN A 482 -13.42 38.44 3.99
CA GLN A 482 -12.67 38.77 2.79
C GLN A 482 -13.54 38.56 1.57
N SER A 483 -13.27 39.32 0.51
CA SER A 483 -14.01 39.21 -0.74
C SER A 483 -13.14 39.57 -1.94
N PHE A 484 -13.45 39.01 -3.10
CA PHE A 484 -12.84 39.39 -4.36
C PHE A 484 -13.86 39.35 -5.50
N GLU A 485 -13.54 40.07 -6.57
CA GLU A 485 -14.38 40.21 -7.75
C GLU A 485 -13.84 39.35 -8.88
N VAL A 486 -14.74 38.76 -9.65
CA VAL A 486 -14.44 37.94 -10.82
C VAL A 486 -15.17 38.52 -12.03
N ALA A 487 -14.44 38.72 -13.14
CA ALA A 487 -15.03 39.14 -14.39
C ALA A 487 -15.83 37.99 -15.04
N GLY A 488 -17.11 38.24 -15.31
CA GLY A 488 -18.05 37.30 -15.91
C GLY A 488 -18.93 36.53 -14.91
N SER A 489 -19.82 35.72 -15.47
CA SER A 489 -20.78 34.92 -14.71
C SER A 489 -20.16 33.62 -14.19
N LEU A 490 -20.39 33.33 -12.91
CA LEU A 490 -19.91 32.12 -12.24
C LEU A 490 -20.83 30.94 -12.52
N ALA A 491 -20.23 29.81 -12.94
CA ALA A 491 -20.88 28.50 -12.98
C ALA A 491 -20.78 27.79 -11.62
N ALA A 492 -19.62 27.87 -10.96
CA ALA A 492 -19.42 27.29 -9.64
C ALA A 492 -18.28 27.94 -8.86
N VAL A 493 -18.34 27.79 -7.54
CA VAL A 493 -17.30 28.15 -6.57
C VAL A 493 -17.13 26.98 -5.60
N ARG A 494 -15.88 26.65 -5.28
CA ARG A 494 -15.48 25.63 -4.30
C ARG A 494 -14.36 26.21 -3.44
N VAL A 495 -14.61 26.35 -2.15
CA VAL A 495 -13.64 26.88 -1.18
C VAL A 495 -13.04 25.69 -0.45
N ASP A 496 -11.71 25.63 -0.42
CA ASP A 496 -10.95 24.54 0.21
C ASP A 496 -11.41 23.11 -0.21
N PRO A 497 -11.59 22.82 -1.53
CA PRO A 497 -12.16 21.56 -1.99
C PRO A 497 -11.32 20.32 -1.68
N PHE A 498 -10.03 20.51 -1.40
CA PHE A 498 -9.09 19.44 -1.10
C PHE A 498 -8.64 19.42 0.37
N PHE A 499 -9.32 20.16 1.24
CA PHE A 499 -9.06 20.17 2.69
C PHE A 499 -7.61 20.56 3.02
N ASP A 500 -7.13 21.64 2.42
CA ASP A 500 -5.77 22.15 2.57
C ASP A 500 -5.62 23.05 3.81
N VAL A 501 -6.74 23.50 4.39
CA VAL A 501 -6.78 24.37 5.56
C VAL A 501 -7.17 23.60 6.81
N PHE A 502 -6.44 23.81 7.92
CA PHE A 502 -6.92 23.34 9.22
C PHE A 502 -8.13 24.16 9.66
N ARG A 503 -9.31 23.54 9.60
CA ARG A 503 -10.60 24.16 9.92
C ARG A 503 -11.56 23.14 10.54
N ARG A 504 -12.60 23.64 11.19
CA ARG A 504 -13.73 22.77 11.54
C ARG A 504 -14.52 22.47 10.28
N LEU A 505 -14.78 21.19 10.04
CA LEU A 505 -15.64 20.76 8.94
C LEU A 505 -17.10 20.94 9.33
N ASP A 506 -17.91 21.41 8.39
CA ASP A 506 -19.35 21.37 8.53
C ASP A 506 -19.83 19.90 8.52
N ARG A 507 -20.95 19.61 9.19
CA ARG A 507 -21.51 18.26 9.22
C ARG A 507 -21.89 17.74 7.85
N SER A 508 -22.22 18.61 6.90
CA SER A 508 -22.52 18.23 5.52
C SER A 508 -21.27 17.75 4.76
N GLU A 509 -20.08 18.19 5.17
CA GLU A 509 -18.78 17.83 4.58
C GLU A 509 -18.21 16.52 5.17
N THR A 510 -18.87 15.96 6.19
CA THR A 510 -18.47 14.70 6.81
C THR A 510 -19.59 13.66 6.70
N PRO A 511 -19.32 12.46 6.16
CA PRO A 511 -20.33 11.43 6.11
C PRO A 511 -20.63 10.92 7.53
N PRO A 512 -21.90 10.58 7.84
CA PRO A 512 -22.25 9.96 9.10
C PRO A 512 -21.68 8.54 9.17
N THR A 513 -21.13 8.15 10.32
CA THR A 513 -20.37 6.90 10.46
C THR A 513 -20.71 6.12 11.72
N ILE A 514 -20.35 4.85 11.73
CA ILE A 514 -20.52 3.95 12.88
C ILE A 514 -19.81 4.50 14.14
N GLY A 515 -18.70 5.23 13.96
CA GLY A 515 -17.98 5.88 15.05
C GLY A 515 -18.75 7.04 15.66
N ASP A 516 -19.47 7.81 14.83
CA ASP A 516 -20.28 8.94 15.31
C ASP A 516 -21.42 8.46 16.23
N ILE A 517 -22.06 7.35 15.88
CA ILE A 517 -23.14 6.78 16.68
C ILE A 517 -22.63 6.14 17.98
N PHE A 518 -21.51 5.39 17.95
CA PHE A 518 -20.90 4.83 19.16
C PHE A 518 -20.25 5.88 20.06
N GLY A 519 -19.76 6.98 19.48
CA GLY A 519 -19.14 8.09 20.19
C GLY A 519 -20.14 9.10 20.77
N ALA A 520 -21.43 8.96 20.48
CA ALA A 520 -22.46 9.82 21.03
C ALA A 520 -22.55 9.67 22.55
N SER A 521 -22.75 10.80 23.25
CA SER A 521 -22.85 10.86 24.71
C SER A 521 -24.05 10.11 25.28
N SER A 522 -25.12 9.94 24.49
CA SER A 522 -26.33 9.21 24.83
C SER A 522 -26.84 8.44 23.62
N GLN A 523 -27.25 7.18 23.83
CA GLN A 523 -27.69 6.26 22.78
C GLN A 523 -29.00 5.56 23.15
N LEU A 524 -29.84 5.27 22.15
CA LEU A 524 -31.02 4.42 22.28
C LEU A 524 -30.92 3.24 21.30
N LEU A 525 -31.02 2.01 21.82
CA LEU A 525 -31.08 0.79 21.02
C LEU A 525 -32.53 0.30 20.98
N ILE A 526 -33.07 0.25 19.77
CA ILE A 526 -34.44 -0.20 19.49
C ILE A 526 -34.40 -1.66 19.05
N LEU A 527 -35.01 -2.52 19.86
CA LEU A 527 -35.11 -3.95 19.62
C LEU A 527 -36.40 -4.30 18.86
N PRO A 528 -36.36 -5.30 17.95
CA PRO A 528 -37.51 -5.70 17.15
C PRO A 528 -38.41 -6.66 17.95
N SER A 529 -39.50 -6.16 18.56
CA SER A 529 -40.34 -6.96 19.49
C SER A 529 -40.96 -8.23 18.89
N LEU A 530 -41.18 -8.25 17.57
CA LEU A 530 -41.73 -9.41 16.84
C LEU A 530 -40.67 -10.30 16.18
N SER A 531 -39.37 -10.01 16.34
CA SER A 531 -38.33 -10.85 15.73
C SER A 531 -38.25 -12.19 16.46
N PRO A 532 -38.19 -13.33 15.74
CA PRO A 532 -37.91 -14.63 16.36
C PRO A 532 -36.50 -14.68 17.01
N ARG A 533 -35.64 -13.70 16.71
CA ARG A 533 -34.26 -13.57 17.20
C ARG A 533 -34.12 -12.50 18.29
N LEU A 534 -35.22 -12.11 18.96
CA LEU A 534 -35.22 -11.02 19.94
C LEU A 534 -34.16 -11.20 21.04
N GLU A 535 -33.96 -12.41 21.54
CA GLU A 535 -32.97 -12.69 22.59
C GLU A 535 -31.52 -12.50 22.10
N ALA A 536 -31.22 -12.85 20.85
CA ALA A 536 -29.91 -12.58 20.26
C ALA A 536 -29.66 -11.07 20.08
N TRP A 537 -30.68 -10.32 19.66
CA TRP A 537 -30.59 -8.85 19.57
C TRP A 537 -30.45 -8.19 20.94
N ARG A 538 -31.14 -8.71 21.95
CA ARG A 538 -31.01 -8.27 23.34
C ARG A 538 -29.60 -8.50 23.86
N GLY A 539 -29.02 -9.68 23.65
CA GLY A 539 -27.64 -9.98 24.03
C GLY A 539 -26.62 -9.05 23.36
N LEU A 540 -26.81 -8.72 22.07
CA LEU A 540 -25.99 -7.70 21.40
C LEU A 540 -26.14 -6.33 22.06
N ALA A 541 -27.37 -5.87 22.29
CA ALA A 541 -27.63 -4.55 22.88
C ALA A 541 -27.07 -4.41 24.30
N GLU A 542 -27.22 -5.44 25.12
CA GLU A 542 -26.66 -5.49 26.48
C GLU A 542 -25.13 -5.48 26.45
N SER A 543 -24.50 -6.12 25.47
CA SER A 543 -23.03 -6.09 25.31
C SER A 543 -22.47 -4.71 24.99
N TRP A 544 -23.27 -3.81 24.42
CA TRP A 544 -22.89 -2.43 24.14
C TRP A 544 -23.28 -1.46 25.27
N ALA A 545 -24.19 -1.86 26.16
CA ALA A 545 -24.68 -1.03 27.26
C ALA A 545 -23.84 -1.13 28.55
N THR A 546 -22.70 -1.83 28.53
CA THR A 546 -21.85 -2.02 29.72
C THR A 546 -21.16 -0.74 30.20
N ASP A 547 -20.88 0.21 29.30
CA ASP A 547 -20.24 1.50 29.62
C ASP A 547 -20.94 2.65 28.84
N GLY A 548 -21.62 3.58 29.54
CA GLY A 548 -22.21 4.79 28.95
C GLY A 548 -23.71 5.00 29.22
N ASP A 549 -24.27 6.14 28.77
CA ASP A 549 -25.72 6.42 28.81
C ASP A 549 -26.42 5.73 27.63
N VAL A 550 -26.68 4.44 27.79
CA VAL A 550 -27.29 3.59 26.76
C VAL A 550 -28.63 3.06 27.25
N ARG A 551 -29.72 3.42 26.55
CA ARG A 551 -31.06 2.91 26.83
C ARG A 551 -31.45 1.85 25.82
N ILE A 552 -32.04 0.75 26.28
CA ILE A 552 -32.55 -0.32 25.42
C ILE A 552 -34.07 -0.36 25.55
N VAL A 553 -34.80 -0.35 24.43
CA VAL A 553 -36.27 -0.39 24.39
C VAL A 553 -36.74 -1.31 23.27
N LEU A 554 -37.96 -1.83 23.40
CA LEU A 554 -38.67 -2.47 22.29
C LEU A 554 -39.24 -1.39 21.34
N ASP A 555 -39.32 -1.71 20.05
CA ASP A 555 -39.99 -0.87 19.04
C ASP A 555 -41.45 -0.53 19.36
N THR A 556 -42.12 -1.31 20.21
CA THR A 556 -43.49 -1.09 20.70
C THR A 556 -43.59 -0.06 21.82
N GLU A 557 -42.47 0.35 22.42
CA GLU A 557 -42.42 1.33 23.51
C GLU A 557 -42.28 2.78 22.99
N LEU A 558 -42.14 2.96 21.67
CA LEU A 558 -41.87 4.25 21.03
C LEU A 558 -42.98 4.65 20.07
N GLU A 559 -43.42 5.90 20.11
CA GLU A 559 -44.30 6.48 19.10
C GLU A 559 -43.51 7.21 17.99
N GLU A 560 -42.34 7.75 18.34
CA GLU A 560 -41.42 8.48 17.46
C GLU A 560 -39.95 8.20 17.82
N ILE A 561 -39.04 8.60 16.93
CA ILE A 561 -37.59 8.55 17.20
C ILE A 561 -37.24 9.76 18.07
N PRO A 562 -36.54 9.59 19.20
CA PRO A 562 -36.14 10.71 20.05
C PRO A 562 -35.14 11.62 19.35
N GLN A 563 -35.28 12.93 19.56
CA GLN A 563 -34.48 13.97 18.89
C GLN A 563 -33.23 14.38 19.67
N ASP A 564 -33.02 13.83 20.87
CA ASP A 564 -31.99 14.27 21.83
C ASP A 564 -30.82 13.28 21.96
N ARG A 565 -30.78 12.22 21.14
CA ARG A 565 -29.81 11.13 21.25
C ARG A 565 -29.59 10.38 19.94
N ALA A 566 -28.46 9.70 19.86
CA ALA A 566 -28.15 8.76 18.79
C ALA A 566 -29.03 7.51 18.88
N VAL A 567 -29.42 6.92 17.74
CA VAL A 567 -30.38 5.80 17.70
C VAL A 567 -29.88 4.64 16.87
N TRP A 568 -29.76 3.47 17.49
CA TRP A 568 -29.57 2.19 16.82
C TRP A 568 -30.91 1.48 16.62
N ILE A 569 -31.16 1.05 15.40
CA ILE A 569 -32.30 0.23 15.01
C ILE A 569 -31.77 -1.17 14.68
N LEU A 570 -32.19 -2.15 15.48
CA LEU A 570 -31.77 -3.54 15.32
C LEU A 570 -32.90 -4.38 14.72
N GLY A 571 -32.55 -5.30 13.82
CA GLY A 571 -33.50 -6.31 13.33
C GLY A 571 -33.74 -6.30 11.82
N GLU A 572 -34.51 -7.29 11.38
CA GLU A 572 -34.96 -7.41 9.99
C GLU A 572 -35.96 -6.27 9.63
N PRO A 573 -36.24 -6.00 8.33
CA PRO A 573 -37.27 -5.04 7.91
C PRO A 573 -38.71 -5.47 8.24
N THR A 574 -38.90 -6.40 9.19
CA THR A 574 -40.19 -6.64 9.87
C THR A 574 -40.58 -5.50 10.82
N MET A 575 -39.82 -4.41 10.84
CA MET A 575 -40.24 -3.01 11.05
C MET A 575 -41.44 -2.62 10.15
N GLY A 576 -42.53 -3.37 10.24
CA GLY A 576 -43.64 -3.36 9.30
C GLY A 576 -44.89 -4.09 9.78
N VAL A 577 -44.88 -4.78 10.93
CA VAL A 577 -46.10 -5.40 11.48
C VAL A 577 -46.51 -4.84 12.85
N ALA A 578 -45.58 -4.39 13.71
CA ALA A 578 -45.92 -3.87 15.05
C ALA A 578 -46.06 -2.33 15.15
N ASN A 579 -45.25 -1.54 14.43
CA ASN A 579 -45.25 -0.08 14.57
C ASN A 579 -45.09 0.65 13.21
N ALA A 580 -46.22 0.80 12.51
CA ALA A 580 -46.27 1.49 11.22
C ALA A 580 -45.88 2.98 11.32
N THR A 581 -46.01 3.58 12.51
CA THR A 581 -45.71 4.99 12.78
C THR A 581 -44.21 5.23 12.83
N LEU A 582 -43.46 4.42 13.59
CA LEU A 582 -41.99 4.49 13.65
C LEU A 582 -41.37 4.22 12.27
N ARG A 583 -41.88 3.22 11.54
CA ARG A 583 -41.48 2.95 10.15
C ARG A 583 -41.71 4.17 9.25
N LYS A 584 -42.87 4.82 9.37
CA LYS A 584 -43.20 6.01 8.58
C LYS A 584 -42.32 7.20 8.96
N ALA A 585 -41.97 7.38 10.23
CA ALA A 585 -41.04 8.40 10.69
C ALA A 585 -39.61 8.19 10.15
N VAL A 586 -39.12 6.94 10.14
CA VAL A 586 -37.85 6.58 9.50
C VAL A 586 -37.90 6.82 7.98
N LEU A 587 -39.03 6.54 7.32
CA LEU A 587 -39.12 6.64 5.86
C LEU A 587 -39.43 8.06 5.35
N GLN A 588 -40.19 8.89 6.06
CA GLN A 588 -40.66 10.18 5.52
C GLN A 588 -39.63 11.32 5.54
N LYS A 589 -38.51 11.19 6.28
CA LYS A 589 -37.51 12.26 6.45
C LYS A 589 -36.20 12.00 5.68
N GLY A 590 -36.26 11.78 4.36
CA GLY A 590 -35.08 11.75 3.47
C GLY A 590 -34.16 10.52 3.60
N MET A 591 -34.34 9.68 4.63
CA MET A 591 -33.60 8.44 4.86
C MET A 591 -33.87 7.33 3.81
N LEU A 592 -34.94 7.47 3.01
CA LEU A 592 -35.36 6.51 1.97
C LEU A 592 -34.32 6.21 0.88
N GLU A 593 -33.47 7.17 0.49
CA GLU A 593 -32.47 6.94 -0.56
C GLU A 593 -31.31 6.07 -0.06
N LYS A 594 -30.84 6.32 1.17
CA LYS A 594 -29.70 5.59 1.78
C LYS A 594 -30.11 4.27 2.42
N PHE A 595 -31.33 4.19 2.97
CA PHE A 595 -31.92 2.97 3.54
C PHE A 595 -32.93 2.31 2.59
N SER A 596 -32.77 2.42 1.26
CA SER A 596 -33.72 1.84 0.29
C SER A 596 -34.06 0.37 0.63
N LEU A 597 -35.31 0.15 1.06
CA LEU A 597 -35.84 -1.11 1.59
C LEU A 597 -36.43 -1.95 0.44
N SER A 598 -35.58 -2.50 -0.43
CA SER A 598 -35.99 -3.65 -1.25
C SER A 598 -36.10 -4.89 -0.34
N TYR A 599 -37.24 -5.58 -0.38
CA TYR A 599 -37.53 -6.75 0.45
C TYR A 599 -36.70 -8.00 0.08
N ALA A 600 -35.87 -7.93 -0.97
CA ALA A 600 -35.14 -9.08 -1.51
C ALA A 600 -33.62 -8.88 -1.63
N THR A 601 -33.13 -7.63 -1.63
CA THR A 601 -31.76 -7.33 -2.13
C THR A 601 -31.02 -6.25 -1.34
N TRP A 602 -29.71 -6.44 -1.18
CA TRP A 602 -28.78 -5.36 -0.83
C TRP A 602 -28.33 -4.62 -2.10
N LYS A 603 -28.40 -3.29 -2.09
CA LYS A 603 -27.81 -2.43 -3.13
C LYS A 603 -27.04 -1.29 -2.46
N LEU A 604 -25.70 -1.35 -2.51
CA LEU A 604 -24.83 -0.27 -2.04
C LEU A 604 -24.42 0.62 -3.23
N PRO A 605 -24.35 1.96 -3.07
CA PRO A 605 -24.04 2.88 -4.18
C PRO A 605 -22.66 2.65 -4.84
N THR A 606 -21.71 2.07 -4.10
CA THR A 606 -20.32 1.91 -4.56
C THR A 606 -19.97 0.53 -5.10
N MET A 607 -20.95 -0.36 -5.30
CA MET A 607 -20.68 -1.66 -5.93
C MET A 607 -20.38 -1.43 -7.42
N LYS A 608 -19.10 -1.32 -7.79
CA LYS A 608 -18.65 -1.35 -9.18
C LYS A 608 -18.58 -2.82 -9.67
N PRO A 609 -18.91 -3.10 -10.95
CA PRO A 609 -18.71 -4.42 -11.57
C PRO A 609 -17.26 -4.93 -11.36
N PRO A 610 -17.00 -6.24 -11.27
CA PRO A 610 -17.81 -7.36 -11.77
C PRO A 610 -18.50 -8.14 -10.64
N TYR A 611 -19.42 -7.52 -9.91
CA TYR A 611 -20.49 -8.27 -9.28
C TYR A 611 -21.54 -8.49 -10.37
N VAL A 612 -21.40 -9.58 -11.11
CA VAL A 612 -22.47 -10.09 -11.98
C VAL A 612 -23.70 -10.21 -11.09
N GLU A 613 -24.82 -9.61 -11.48
CA GLU A 613 -26.12 -9.94 -10.89
C GLU A 613 -26.23 -11.46 -10.83
N PRO A 614 -26.33 -12.01 -9.61
CA PRO A 614 -27.65 -12.09 -9.04
C PRO A 614 -27.69 -11.38 -7.69
N PHE A 615 -28.71 -10.56 -7.52
CA PHE A 615 -29.32 -10.18 -6.25
C PHE A 615 -28.67 -10.80 -4.99
N LEU A 616 -27.83 -10.05 -4.28
CA LEU A 616 -27.32 -10.45 -2.96
C LEU A 616 -28.53 -10.68 -2.05
N THR A 617 -28.86 -11.94 -1.79
CA THR A 617 -30.04 -12.26 -0.99
C THR A 617 -29.79 -11.77 0.43
N GLN A 618 -30.71 -10.98 0.98
CA GLN A 618 -30.57 -10.46 2.34
C GLN A 618 -30.41 -11.56 3.41
N PHE A 619 -30.72 -12.82 3.09
CA PHE A 619 -30.58 -13.96 3.99
C PHE A 619 -29.14 -14.41 4.18
N ASP A 620 -28.27 -14.17 3.19
CA ASP A 620 -26.88 -14.60 3.24
C ASP A 620 -25.95 -13.58 3.89
N TYR A 621 -26.40 -12.33 3.95
CA TYR A 621 -25.60 -11.19 4.40
C TYR A 621 -26.21 -10.44 5.58
N SER A 622 -25.34 -9.92 6.43
CA SER A 622 -25.69 -8.93 7.46
C SER A 622 -25.23 -7.56 6.99
N GLY A 623 -26.09 -6.54 7.05
CA GLY A 623 -25.72 -5.21 6.58
C GLY A 623 -26.06 -4.11 7.56
N ILE A 624 -25.19 -3.11 7.55
CA ILE A 624 -25.15 -2.00 8.49
C ILE A 624 -25.09 -0.71 7.70
N GLN A 625 -25.89 0.27 8.09
CA GLN A 625 -25.95 1.59 7.47
C GLN A 625 -26.16 2.64 8.56
N VAL A 626 -25.48 3.77 8.45
CA VAL A 626 -25.62 4.90 9.38
C VAL A 626 -25.96 6.15 8.57
N ALA A 627 -26.97 6.90 8.99
CA ALA A 627 -27.33 8.18 8.40
C ALA A 627 -27.35 9.28 9.48
N ARG A 628 -27.46 10.53 9.03
CA ARG A 628 -27.72 11.67 9.92
C ARG A 628 -29.12 11.54 10.51
N HIS A 629 -29.27 11.96 11.76
CA HIS A 629 -30.59 12.03 12.36
C HIS A 629 -31.41 13.13 11.65
N PRO A 630 -32.68 12.87 11.31
CA PRO A 630 -33.42 13.75 10.41
C PRO A 630 -33.85 15.09 11.02
N ASP A 631 -33.83 15.20 12.35
CA ASP A 631 -34.18 16.42 13.08
C ASP A 631 -32.97 17.13 13.69
N ASP A 632 -31.80 16.48 13.69
CA ASP A 632 -30.57 17.00 14.28
C ASP A 632 -29.36 16.41 13.53
N GLU A 633 -28.63 17.25 12.80
CA GLU A 633 -27.50 16.79 11.99
C GLU A 633 -26.26 16.41 12.82
N ASP A 634 -26.21 16.77 14.11
CA ASP A 634 -25.16 16.34 15.04
C ASP A 634 -25.38 14.90 15.53
N LEU A 635 -26.61 14.38 15.41
CA LEU A 635 -26.97 13.03 15.81
C LEU A 635 -27.02 12.07 14.62
N THR A 636 -27.04 10.78 14.92
CA THR A 636 -27.02 9.71 13.90
C THR A 636 -28.04 8.62 14.18
N VAL A 637 -28.49 7.99 13.09
CA VAL A 637 -29.37 6.82 13.12
C VAL A 637 -28.66 5.67 12.41
N GLY A 638 -28.43 4.58 13.13
CA GLY A 638 -27.84 3.35 12.61
C GLY A 638 -28.87 2.26 12.43
N LEU A 639 -28.79 1.52 11.33
CA LEU A 639 -29.62 0.34 11.04
C LEU A 639 -28.73 -0.89 10.92
N ILE A 640 -29.08 -1.97 11.64
CA ILE A 640 -28.41 -3.27 11.56
C ILE A 640 -29.44 -4.33 11.17
N ARG A 641 -29.22 -4.97 10.01
CA ARG A 641 -30.03 -6.08 9.52
C ARG A 641 -29.20 -7.37 9.51
N CYS A 642 -29.72 -8.41 10.14
CA CYS A 642 -29.11 -9.74 10.17
C CYS A 642 -30.21 -10.81 10.26
N TYR A 643 -30.14 -11.82 9.39
CA TYR A 643 -31.11 -12.95 9.35
C TYR A 643 -30.52 -14.26 9.88
N LYS A 644 -29.20 -14.35 10.06
CA LYS A 644 -28.53 -15.51 10.65
C LYS A 644 -28.31 -15.24 12.12
N GLU A 645 -29.07 -15.91 12.99
CA GLU A 645 -28.99 -15.68 14.44
C GLU A 645 -27.57 -15.87 14.99
N ALA A 646 -26.86 -16.89 14.48
CA ALA A 646 -25.47 -17.18 14.81
C ALA A 646 -24.49 -16.03 14.49
N ALA A 647 -24.83 -15.15 13.53
CA ALA A 647 -23.99 -14.01 13.15
C ALA A 647 -24.10 -12.81 14.09
N ILE A 648 -25.20 -12.69 14.85
CA ILE A 648 -25.48 -11.52 15.70
C ILE A 648 -24.38 -11.31 16.77
N PRO A 649 -23.93 -12.32 17.53
CA PRO A 649 -22.82 -12.15 18.49
C PRO A 649 -21.51 -11.72 17.82
N GLY A 650 -21.23 -12.21 16.61
CA GLY A 650 -20.05 -11.81 15.84
C GLY A 650 -20.10 -10.34 15.41
N LEU A 651 -21.28 -9.84 15.04
CA LEU A 651 -21.48 -8.42 14.72
C LEU A 651 -21.27 -7.52 15.94
N ALA A 652 -21.80 -7.93 17.10
CA ALA A 652 -21.64 -7.21 18.37
C ALA A 652 -20.16 -6.92 18.67
N ARG A 653 -19.30 -7.93 18.48
CA ARG A 653 -17.85 -7.82 18.67
C ARG A 653 -17.18 -6.95 17.60
N LYS A 654 -17.58 -7.08 16.33
CA LYS A 654 -16.87 -6.47 15.20
C LYS A 654 -17.20 -4.99 14.99
N LEU A 655 -18.46 -4.58 15.13
CA LEU A 655 -18.91 -3.24 14.71
C LEU A 655 -18.17 -2.05 15.37
N PRO A 656 -17.81 -2.09 16.67
CA PRO A 656 -17.02 -1.02 17.29
C PRO A 656 -15.67 -0.76 16.58
N HIS A 657 -15.11 -1.76 15.90
CA HIS A 657 -13.85 -1.64 15.16
C HIS A 657 -13.99 -1.04 13.75
N TYR A 658 -15.21 -0.79 13.28
CA TYR A 658 -15.50 -0.23 11.94
C TYR A 658 -15.96 1.23 11.98
N GLY A 659 -15.57 1.98 13.01
CA GLY A 659 -16.08 3.33 13.28
C GLY A 659 -15.96 4.34 12.14
N LYS A 660 -15.03 4.19 11.20
CA LYS A 660 -14.88 5.13 10.08
C LYS A 660 -15.88 4.95 8.93
N TYR A 661 -16.67 3.88 8.92
CA TYR A 661 -17.53 3.56 7.78
C TYR A 661 -18.98 4.00 8.00
N SER A 662 -19.65 4.42 6.94
CA SER A 662 -21.08 4.71 6.93
C SER A 662 -21.92 3.45 6.68
N TYR A 663 -21.38 2.47 5.96
CA TYR A 663 -22.06 1.20 5.71
C TYR A 663 -21.08 0.03 5.66
N LEU A 664 -21.60 -1.15 6.00
CA LEU A 664 -20.88 -2.43 5.98
C LEU A 664 -21.79 -3.54 5.47
N LEU A 665 -21.18 -4.54 4.84
CA LEU A 665 -21.81 -5.81 4.50
C LEU A 665 -20.92 -6.95 4.96
N PHE A 666 -21.51 -7.91 5.65
CA PHE A 666 -20.85 -9.11 6.16
C PHE A 666 -21.53 -10.37 5.62
N GLU A 667 -20.76 -11.42 5.40
CA GLU A 667 -21.22 -12.75 4.97
C GLU A 667 -20.91 -13.81 6.02
N GLY A 668 -21.74 -14.86 6.09
CA GLY A 668 -21.49 -16.04 6.92
C GLY A 668 -21.98 -15.94 8.37
N GLU A 669 -21.82 -17.03 9.14
CA GLU A 669 -22.18 -17.12 10.56
C GLU A 669 -21.12 -16.47 11.46
N GLU A 670 -19.84 -16.51 11.09
CA GLU A 670 -18.80 -15.65 11.65
C GLU A 670 -18.61 -14.45 10.69
N PRO A 671 -19.21 -13.28 10.98
CA PRO A 671 -19.45 -12.24 9.98
C PRO A 671 -18.15 -11.78 9.31
N THR A 672 -17.94 -12.11 8.04
CA THR A 672 -16.74 -11.71 7.29
C THR A 672 -17.08 -10.52 6.41
N ASN A 673 -16.32 -9.41 6.51
CA ASN A 673 -16.65 -8.19 5.79
C ASN A 673 -16.40 -8.36 4.28
N VAL A 674 -17.43 -8.16 3.47
CA VAL A 674 -17.38 -8.27 2.00
C VAL A 674 -17.57 -6.91 1.31
N ALA A 675 -18.14 -5.93 2.00
CA ALA A 675 -18.20 -4.54 1.53
C ALA A 675 -18.16 -3.54 2.69
N LYS A 676 -17.59 -2.37 2.44
CA LYS A 676 -17.53 -1.25 3.38
C LYS A 676 -17.33 0.06 2.62
N GLY A 677 -17.80 1.16 3.19
CA GLY A 677 -17.53 2.48 2.63
C GLY A 677 -18.21 3.60 3.40
N GLU A 678 -18.02 4.81 2.90
CA GLU A 678 -18.63 6.03 3.42
C GLU A 678 -19.60 6.59 2.38
N TRP A 679 -20.64 7.29 2.84
CA TRP A 679 -21.51 8.01 1.91
C TRP A 679 -20.73 9.11 1.22
N ALA A 680 -21.06 9.38 -0.04
CA ALA A 680 -20.61 10.60 -0.70
C ALA A 680 -21.20 11.83 0.03
N THR A 681 -20.38 12.86 0.17
CA THR A 681 -20.76 14.15 0.74
C THR A 681 -20.90 15.14 -0.42
N ASP A 682 -22.10 15.22 -0.99
CA ASP A 682 -22.36 15.97 -2.23
C ASP A 682 -22.70 17.44 -1.96
N THR A 683 -22.73 17.83 -0.68
CA THR A 683 -23.15 19.14 -0.21
C THR A 683 -22.11 19.69 0.76
N SER A 684 -21.56 20.87 0.46
CA SER A 684 -20.67 21.63 1.35
C SER A 684 -21.17 23.07 1.40
N PRO A 685 -21.24 23.71 2.58
CA PRO A 685 -21.56 25.14 2.68
C PRO A 685 -20.47 26.01 2.04
N LEU A 686 -19.30 25.44 1.76
CA LEU A 686 -18.19 26.04 1.05
C LEU A 686 -18.23 25.77 -0.47
N SER A 687 -19.37 25.31 -0.97
CA SER A 687 -19.61 25.05 -2.38
C SER A 687 -20.86 25.76 -2.88
N TRP A 688 -20.76 26.39 -4.04
CA TRP A 688 -21.89 27.00 -4.75
C TRP A 688 -21.87 26.60 -6.22
N THR A 689 -23.02 26.27 -6.79
CA THR A 689 -23.18 25.98 -8.23
C THR A 689 -24.42 26.67 -8.75
N ALA A 690 -24.29 27.33 -9.89
CA ALA A 690 -25.40 27.99 -10.57
C ALA A 690 -26.49 26.97 -10.98
N LYS A 691 -27.75 27.35 -10.81
CA LYS A 691 -28.88 26.47 -11.12
C LYS A 691 -28.89 26.06 -12.59
N GLY A 692 -29.03 24.76 -12.86
CA GLY A 692 -29.19 24.22 -14.21
C GLY A 692 -27.90 24.15 -15.03
N ILE A 693 -26.73 24.40 -14.43
CA ILE A 693 -25.43 24.34 -15.09
C ILE A 693 -24.71 23.05 -14.69
N SER A 694 -24.21 22.31 -15.68
CA SER A 694 -23.29 21.20 -15.45
C SER A 694 -21.87 21.75 -15.34
N VAL A 695 -21.14 21.31 -14.31
CA VAL A 695 -19.78 21.78 -14.02
C VAL A 695 -18.77 20.65 -14.16
N ALA A 696 -17.56 20.99 -14.60
CA ALA A 696 -16.49 20.01 -14.71
C ALA A 696 -16.09 19.50 -13.33
N GLN A 697 -15.74 18.22 -13.21
CA GLN A 697 -15.19 17.68 -11.98
C GLN A 697 -13.85 18.37 -11.67
N LEU A 698 -13.66 18.75 -10.41
CA LEU A 698 -12.40 19.30 -9.92
C LEU A 698 -11.54 18.15 -9.39
N GLU A 699 -10.32 18.01 -9.91
CA GLU A 699 -9.39 16.93 -9.57
C GLU A 699 -8.15 17.49 -8.84
N ASP A 700 -7.67 16.74 -7.85
CA ASP A 700 -6.44 17.08 -7.13
C ASP A 700 -5.23 16.58 -7.94
N ALA A 701 -4.68 17.44 -8.80
CA ALA A 701 -3.55 17.11 -9.67
C ALA A 701 -2.18 17.24 -8.98
N ARG A 702 -2.13 17.27 -7.64
CA ARG A 702 -0.86 17.43 -6.90
C ARG A 702 -0.06 16.15 -6.90
N GLU A 703 1.21 16.27 -7.26
CA GLU A 703 2.18 15.21 -7.08
C GLU A 703 2.61 15.11 -5.60
N PRO A 704 2.88 13.89 -5.10
CA PRO A 704 3.43 13.72 -3.77
C PRO A 704 4.84 14.30 -3.68
N LEU A 705 5.22 14.75 -2.49
CA LEU A 705 6.52 15.39 -2.26
C LEU A 705 7.70 14.51 -2.72
N ILE A 706 7.57 13.20 -2.50
CA ILE A 706 8.42 12.12 -2.99
C ILE A 706 7.64 10.79 -2.89
N ARG A 707 8.02 9.78 -3.67
CA ARG A 707 7.51 8.40 -3.59
C ARG A 707 8.64 7.45 -3.20
N PRO A 708 8.37 6.29 -2.57
CA PRO A 708 9.37 5.27 -2.39
C PRO A 708 9.93 4.87 -3.77
N GLY A 709 11.25 4.72 -3.89
CA GLY A 709 11.88 4.32 -5.14
C GLY A 709 11.29 3.00 -5.64
N PRO A 710 11.10 2.82 -6.96
CA PRO A 710 10.41 1.65 -7.47
C PRO A 710 11.27 0.40 -7.20
N VAL A 711 10.63 -0.69 -6.76
CA VAL A 711 11.31 -2.00 -6.65
C VAL A 711 11.80 -2.42 -8.04
N LEU A 712 10.94 -2.22 -9.03
CA LEU A 712 11.10 -2.57 -10.43
C LEU A 712 11.58 -1.34 -11.22
N ASP A 713 12.61 -1.50 -12.04
CA ASP A 713 13.30 -0.39 -12.69
C ASP A 713 12.84 -0.25 -14.16
N ALA A 714 12.08 0.82 -14.42
CA ALA A 714 11.59 1.15 -15.76
C ALA A 714 12.73 1.38 -16.76
N ASP A 715 13.84 2.00 -16.33
CA ASP A 715 14.98 2.31 -17.19
C ASP A 715 15.72 1.04 -17.60
N ARG A 716 15.81 0.04 -16.70
CA ARG A 716 16.35 -1.28 -17.04
C ARG A 716 15.48 -2.00 -18.07
N MET A 717 14.18 -2.05 -17.84
CA MET A 717 13.27 -2.74 -18.77
C MET A 717 13.26 -2.07 -20.14
N ILE A 718 13.18 -0.74 -20.23
CA ILE A 718 13.24 -0.06 -21.54
C ILE A 718 14.61 -0.21 -22.21
N SER A 719 15.70 -0.30 -21.44
CA SER A 719 17.03 -0.62 -21.98
C SER A 719 17.07 -2.03 -22.56
N ASP A 720 16.51 -3.01 -21.87
CA ASP A 720 16.42 -4.40 -22.31
C ASP A 720 15.56 -4.50 -23.60
N VAL A 721 14.43 -3.77 -23.66
CA VAL A 721 13.58 -3.66 -24.86
C VAL A 721 14.32 -3.04 -26.04
N ARG A 722 14.99 -1.90 -25.82
CA ARG A 722 15.74 -1.20 -26.88
C ARG A 722 16.83 -2.06 -27.46
N TRP A 723 17.51 -2.84 -26.64
CA TRP A 723 18.51 -3.77 -27.11
C TRP A 723 17.84 -4.89 -27.92
N LEU A 724 16.87 -5.62 -27.37
CA LEU A 724 16.23 -6.70 -28.12
C LEU A 724 15.60 -6.23 -29.46
N ALA A 725 15.09 -5.01 -29.53
CA ALA A 725 14.54 -4.41 -30.75
C ALA A 725 15.58 -3.71 -31.66
N ASP A 726 16.87 -3.75 -31.33
CA ASP A 726 17.90 -3.06 -32.10
C ASP A 726 18.02 -3.68 -33.52
N PRO A 727 18.14 -2.85 -34.58
CA PRO A 727 18.32 -3.34 -35.95
C PRO A 727 19.49 -4.34 -36.12
N GLN A 728 20.51 -4.30 -35.25
CA GLN A 728 21.61 -5.27 -35.27
C GLN A 728 21.16 -6.69 -34.89
N LEU A 729 19.97 -6.90 -34.33
CA LEU A 729 19.39 -8.23 -34.11
C LEU A 729 18.54 -8.70 -35.28
N GLU A 730 18.47 -7.93 -36.37
CA GLU A 730 17.87 -8.35 -37.63
C GLU A 730 16.39 -8.78 -37.50
N GLY A 731 15.70 -8.30 -36.45
CA GLY A 731 14.32 -8.67 -36.12
C GLY A 731 14.15 -10.07 -35.53
N ARG A 732 15.23 -10.70 -35.06
CA ARG A 732 15.24 -11.97 -34.31
C ARG A 732 14.54 -13.13 -35.06
N GLU A 733 14.72 -13.19 -36.38
CA GLU A 733 14.18 -14.26 -37.22
C GLU A 733 14.66 -15.63 -36.75
N ASN A 734 13.79 -16.63 -36.81
CA ASN A 734 14.12 -18.01 -36.51
C ASN A 734 15.29 -18.53 -37.39
N GLY A 735 16.35 -19.00 -36.74
CA GLY A 735 17.59 -19.46 -37.40
C GLY A 735 18.55 -18.34 -37.83
N SER A 736 18.26 -17.07 -37.52
CA SER A 736 19.18 -15.95 -37.79
C SER A 736 20.30 -15.81 -36.75
N ALA A 737 21.39 -15.17 -37.14
CA ALA A 737 22.44 -14.75 -36.21
C ALA A 737 21.92 -13.72 -35.19
N GLY A 738 20.85 -12.99 -35.52
CA GLY A 738 20.14 -12.09 -34.62
C GLY A 738 19.50 -12.84 -33.46
N LEU A 739 18.67 -13.85 -33.73
CA LEU A 739 18.07 -14.68 -32.68
C LEU A 739 19.13 -15.40 -31.82
N GLU A 740 20.22 -15.87 -32.44
CA GLU A 740 21.34 -16.45 -31.72
C GLU A 740 21.96 -15.45 -30.73
N ARG A 741 22.25 -14.20 -31.16
CA ARG A 741 22.74 -13.15 -30.26
C ARG A 741 21.75 -12.82 -29.15
N ALA A 742 20.47 -12.72 -29.47
CA ALA A 742 19.43 -12.39 -28.49
C ALA A 742 19.30 -13.49 -27.41
N THR A 743 19.25 -14.76 -27.81
CA THR A 743 19.19 -15.89 -26.87
C THR A 743 20.47 -16.02 -26.03
N GLN A 744 21.65 -15.73 -26.58
CA GLN A 744 22.87 -15.67 -25.76
C GLN A 744 22.80 -14.55 -24.74
N TRP A 745 22.38 -13.36 -25.16
CA TRP A 745 22.26 -12.20 -24.27
C TRP A 745 21.26 -12.46 -23.13
N VAL A 746 20.11 -13.10 -23.40
CA VAL A 746 19.16 -13.49 -22.34
C VAL A 746 19.80 -14.48 -21.35
N ALA A 747 20.59 -15.45 -21.82
CA ALA A 747 21.30 -16.38 -20.94
C ALA A 747 22.32 -15.67 -20.04
N ASP A 748 23.08 -14.71 -20.61
CA ASP A 748 24.03 -13.89 -19.85
C ASP A 748 23.29 -13.06 -18.78
N ARG A 749 22.11 -12.49 -19.11
CA ARG A 749 21.26 -11.77 -18.15
C ARG A 749 20.72 -12.68 -17.06
N PHE A 750 20.32 -13.92 -17.38
CA PHE A 750 19.89 -14.92 -16.38
C PHE A 750 21.02 -15.23 -15.38
N GLU A 751 22.25 -15.40 -15.86
CA GLU A 751 23.43 -15.62 -15.01
C GLU A 751 23.73 -14.39 -14.14
N GLU A 752 23.71 -13.18 -14.71
CA GLU A 752 23.91 -11.92 -13.97
C GLU A 752 22.86 -11.70 -12.86
N ILE A 753 21.62 -12.11 -13.11
CA ILE A 753 20.53 -12.06 -12.13
C ILE A 753 20.76 -13.06 -10.99
N GLY A 754 21.49 -14.16 -11.25
CA GLY A 754 21.71 -15.24 -10.30
C GLY A 754 20.69 -16.38 -10.41
N LEU A 755 20.00 -16.51 -11.54
CA LEU A 755 19.20 -17.70 -11.84
C LEU A 755 20.11 -18.92 -11.98
N GLN A 756 19.64 -20.08 -11.56
CA GLN A 756 20.37 -21.33 -11.72
C GLN A 756 20.08 -21.94 -13.09
N ALA A 757 21.13 -22.37 -13.78
CA ALA A 757 21.01 -23.20 -14.97
C ALA A 757 20.37 -24.55 -14.59
N ALA A 758 19.30 -24.91 -15.30
CA ALA A 758 18.54 -26.12 -15.03
C ALA A 758 19.06 -27.34 -15.83
N ALA A 759 19.94 -27.12 -16.82
CA ALA A 759 20.45 -28.19 -17.68
C ALA A 759 21.53 -29.02 -16.95
N PRO A 760 21.61 -30.34 -17.19
CA PRO A 760 22.64 -31.20 -16.59
C PRO A 760 24.08 -30.80 -16.96
N ASP A 761 24.28 -30.12 -18.09
CA ASP A 761 25.59 -29.65 -18.55
C ASP A 761 25.97 -28.27 -17.98
N GLY A 762 25.13 -27.69 -17.12
CA GLY A 762 25.33 -26.38 -16.51
C GLY A 762 25.02 -25.21 -17.44
N SER A 763 24.48 -25.45 -18.64
CA SER A 763 24.03 -24.40 -19.56
C SER A 763 22.57 -23.97 -19.30
N PHE A 764 22.19 -22.81 -19.85
CA PHE A 764 20.80 -22.37 -19.86
C PHE A 764 20.04 -22.85 -21.11
N PHE A 765 20.62 -23.68 -21.98
CA PHE A 765 20.08 -23.89 -23.33
C PHE A 765 19.35 -25.24 -23.50
N ASP A 766 18.13 -25.19 -24.04
CA ASP A 766 17.50 -26.35 -24.70
C ASP A 766 17.60 -26.18 -26.21
N SER A 767 18.63 -26.77 -26.81
CA SER A 767 18.94 -26.61 -28.23
C SER A 767 18.35 -27.74 -29.08
N TRP A 768 17.86 -27.39 -30.27
CA TRP A 768 17.44 -28.35 -31.29
C TRP A 768 17.71 -27.84 -32.71
N SER A 769 17.52 -28.72 -33.69
CA SER A 769 17.59 -28.38 -35.11
C SER A 769 16.38 -28.94 -35.83
N GLU A 770 15.85 -28.17 -36.77
CA GLU A 770 14.69 -28.54 -37.55
C GLU A 770 14.81 -28.04 -38.99
N ASP A 771 14.28 -28.81 -39.94
CA ASP A 771 14.22 -28.41 -41.34
C ASP A 771 13.06 -27.44 -41.56
N ALA A 772 13.39 -26.21 -41.96
CA ALA A 772 12.44 -25.15 -42.27
C ALA A 772 12.37 -24.90 -43.77
N GLN A 773 11.15 -24.69 -44.28
CA GLN A 773 10.93 -24.26 -45.65
C GLN A 773 11.02 -22.74 -45.73
N ILE A 774 12.08 -22.23 -46.37
CA ILE A 774 12.32 -20.79 -46.55
C ILE A 774 12.24 -20.49 -48.05
N GLY A 775 11.07 -20.01 -48.49
CA GLY A 775 10.75 -19.89 -49.90
C GLY A 775 10.69 -21.26 -50.58
N SER A 776 11.47 -21.47 -51.65
CA SER A 776 11.55 -22.75 -52.36
C SER A 776 12.62 -23.72 -51.80
N GLU A 777 13.40 -23.31 -50.81
CA GLU A 777 14.52 -24.09 -50.26
C GLU A 777 14.16 -24.66 -48.88
N THR A 778 14.58 -25.90 -48.62
CA THR A 778 14.57 -26.49 -47.27
C THR A 778 15.93 -26.21 -46.63
N ARG A 779 15.95 -25.60 -45.45
CA ARG A 779 17.16 -25.31 -44.68
C ARG A 779 17.03 -25.86 -43.27
N THR A 780 18.04 -26.58 -42.80
CA THR A 780 18.14 -26.96 -41.38
C THR A 780 18.50 -25.72 -40.57
N ILE A 781 17.62 -25.30 -39.67
CA ILE A 781 17.84 -24.18 -38.76
C ILE A 781 18.09 -24.70 -37.35
N SER A 782 18.98 -24.02 -36.61
CA SER A 782 19.25 -24.32 -35.21
C SER A 782 18.53 -23.31 -34.34
N LEU A 783 17.84 -23.81 -33.31
CA LEU A 783 17.05 -23.02 -32.37
C LEU A 783 17.41 -23.41 -30.94
N ARG A 784 17.16 -22.51 -29.98
CA ARG A 784 17.38 -22.76 -28.56
C ARG A 784 16.42 -21.97 -27.68
N ASN A 785 15.86 -22.63 -26.68
CA ASN A 785 15.22 -21.93 -25.56
C ASN A 785 16.27 -21.59 -24.51
N VAL A 786 16.03 -20.56 -23.71
CA VAL A 786 16.85 -20.18 -22.55
C VAL A 786 16.05 -20.45 -21.27
N ILE A 787 16.56 -21.31 -20.39
CA ILE A 787 15.83 -21.83 -19.22
C ILE A 787 16.66 -21.60 -17.95
N GLY A 788 16.15 -20.75 -17.05
CA GLY A 788 16.72 -20.49 -15.73
C GLY A 788 15.71 -20.75 -14.63
N MET A 789 16.17 -21.11 -13.43
CA MET A 789 15.28 -21.41 -12.30
C MET A 789 15.70 -20.74 -10.99
N ILE A 790 14.70 -20.57 -10.12
CA ILE A 790 14.87 -20.29 -8.69
C ILE A 790 14.37 -21.53 -7.93
N PRO A 791 15.26 -22.32 -7.32
CA PRO A 791 14.86 -23.55 -6.63
C PRO A 791 13.90 -23.29 -5.47
N GLY A 792 12.87 -24.13 -5.35
CA GLY A 792 11.98 -24.16 -4.21
C GLY A 792 12.67 -24.62 -2.93
N THR A 793 12.20 -24.12 -1.80
CA THR A 793 12.77 -24.44 -0.47
C THR A 793 11.97 -25.49 0.30
N ASP A 794 10.71 -25.75 -0.07
CA ASP A 794 9.86 -26.72 0.60
C ASP A 794 10.04 -28.13 0.01
N ALA A 795 10.56 -29.05 0.82
CA ALA A 795 10.79 -30.43 0.42
C ALA A 795 9.49 -31.18 0.07
N SER A 796 8.34 -30.77 0.60
CA SER A 796 7.04 -31.37 0.27
C SER A 796 6.54 -30.97 -1.12
N LEU A 797 7.05 -29.88 -1.67
CA LEU A 797 6.76 -29.37 -3.01
C LEU A 797 7.91 -29.66 -3.99
N ALA A 798 8.89 -30.48 -3.57
CA ALA A 798 10.01 -30.87 -4.42
C ALA A 798 9.51 -31.57 -5.70
N GLY A 799 10.06 -31.17 -6.84
CA GLY A 799 9.61 -31.66 -8.15
C GLY A 799 8.49 -30.84 -8.77
N GLN A 800 7.87 -29.90 -8.04
CA GLN A 800 6.84 -29.01 -8.58
C GLN A 800 7.39 -27.65 -8.99
N SER A 801 6.78 -27.03 -10.00
CA SER A 801 7.18 -25.70 -10.49
C SER A 801 6.01 -24.77 -10.84
N VAL A 802 6.31 -23.49 -10.97
CA VAL A 802 5.49 -22.51 -11.71
C VAL A 802 6.33 -22.00 -12.87
N LEU A 803 5.77 -22.02 -14.08
CA LEU A 803 6.46 -21.65 -15.30
C LEU A 803 6.13 -20.21 -15.71
N VAL A 804 7.13 -19.49 -16.22
CA VAL A 804 7.00 -18.16 -16.81
C VAL A 804 7.60 -18.19 -18.20
N LEU A 805 6.82 -17.79 -19.21
CA LEU A 805 7.21 -17.81 -20.62
C LEU A 805 7.21 -16.39 -21.22
N ALA A 806 8.15 -16.14 -22.13
CA ALA A 806 8.17 -15.00 -23.05
C ALA A 806 9.06 -15.36 -24.23
N HIS A 807 8.62 -15.11 -25.46
CA HIS A 807 9.42 -15.49 -26.63
C HIS A 807 10.43 -14.43 -27.02
N VAL A 808 11.58 -14.91 -27.49
CA VAL A 808 12.72 -14.10 -27.92
C VAL A 808 12.68 -13.89 -29.44
N ASP A 809 12.11 -14.82 -30.20
CA ASP A 809 12.02 -14.66 -31.65
C ASP A 809 10.99 -13.61 -32.06
N HIS A 810 11.15 -13.13 -33.29
CA HIS A 810 10.13 -12.34 -33.99
C HIS A 810 10.28 -12.57 -35.51
N LEU A 811 9.58 -11.78 -36.32
CA LEU A 811 9.39 -12.00 -37.76
C LEU A 811 10.60 -11.66 -38.65
N GLY A 812 11.69 -11.14 -38.08
CA GLY A 812 12.90 -10.87 -38.85
C GLY A 812 12.67 -9.90 -40.01
N ARG A 813 12.88 -10.40 -41.24
CA ARG A 813 12.63 -9.64 -42.48
C ARG A 813 11.31 -9.98 -43.16
N GLY A 814 10.49 -10.84 -42.58
CA GLY A 814 9.28 -11.29 -43.28
C GLY A 814 8.83 -12.72 -43.04
N TRP A 815 9.50 -13.47 -42.17
CA TRP A 815 9.36 -14.93 -42.11
C TRP A 815 8.80 -15.38 -40.75
N PRO A 816 7.86 -16.34 -40.69
CA PRO A 816 7.35 -17.15 -41.81
C PRO A 816 6.25 -16.47 -42.63
N ASP A 817 5.64 -15.39 -42.12
CA ASP A 817 4.56 -14.66 -42.76
C ASP A 817 4.55 -13.19 -42.30
N VAL A 818 4.28 -12.23 -43.20
CA VAL A 818 4.18 -10.80 -42.86
C VAL A 818 3.12 -10.09 -43.68
N ARG A 819 2.60 -8.99 -43.13
CA ARG A 819 1.58 -8.16 -43.79
C ARG A 819 2.09 -7.64 -45.13
N ALA A 820 1.24 -7.71 -46.15
CA ALA A 820 1.53 -7.20 -47.48
C ALA A 820 2.10 -5.76 -47.47
N GLY A 821 3.23 -5.55 -48.14
CA GLY A 821 3.94 -4.27 -48.20
C GLY A 821 5.06 -4.08 -47.16
N ASN A 822 5.29 -5.08 -46.29
CA ASN A 822 6.38 -5.09 -45.32
C ASN A 822 7.47 -6.13 -45.61
N GLU A 823 7.41 -6.81 -46.75
CA GLU A 823 8.38 -7.82 -47.14
C GLU A 823 9.80 -7.25 -47.21
N GLY A 824 10.76 -7.94 -46.60
CA GLY A 824 12.18 -7.57 -46.59
C GLY A 824 12.57 -6.50 -45.57
N LYS A 825 11.61 -5.84 -44.92
CA LYS A 825 11.85 -4.85 -43.87
C LYS A 825 12.08 -5.54 -42.53
N ILE A 826 12.93 -4.96 -41.69
CA ILE A 826 13.16 -5.46 -40.33
C ILE A 826 11.90 -5.21 -39.50
N HIS A 827 11.44 -6.24 -38.79
CA HIS A 827 10.39 -6.19 -37.78
C HIS A 827 11.10 -6.20 -36.42
N PRO A 828 11.19 -5.06 -35.71
CA PRO A 828 11.98 -4.99 -34.48
C PRO A 828 11.40 -5.82 -33.33
N GLY A 829 10.07 -5.96 -33.28
CA GLY A 829 9.39 -6.74 -32.23
C GLY A 829 9.62 -6.13 -30.85
N ALA A 830 9.42 -4.82 -30.72
CA ALA A 830 9.63 -4.10 -29.48
C ALA A 830 8.55 -4.43 -28.45
N ASP A 831 7.28 -4.40 -28.88
CA ASP A 831 6.19 -4.89 -28.05
C ASP A 831 6.09 -6.42 -28.13
N ASP A 832 6.29 -6.98 -29.32
CA ASP A 832 6.15 -8.40 -29.62
C ASP A 832 7.50 -9.03 -30.02
N ASN A 833 8.32 -9.53 -29.08
CA ASN A 833 8.03 -9.62 -27.65
C ASN A 833 9.23 -9.26 -26.78
N ALA A 834 10.00 -8.23 -27.19
CA ALA A 834 11.05 -7.67 -26.35
C ALA A 834 10.49 -7.16 -25.01
N SER A 835 9.27 -6.62 -25.00
CA SER A 835 8.56 -6.17 -23.80
C SER A 835 8.33 -7.29 -22.78
N GLY A 836 7.88 -8.46 -23.22
CA GLY A 836 7.64 -9.61 -22.34
C GLY A 836 8.93 -10.19 -21.76
N VAL A 837 9.99 -10.27 -22.56
CA VAL A 837 11.33 -10.70 -22.09
C VAL A 837 11.88 -9.71 -21.04
N ALA A 838 11.73 -8.41 -21.25
CA ALA A 838 12.16 -7.40 -20.28
C ALA A 838 11.40 -7.51 -18.94
N VAL A 839 10.08 -7.69 -18.98
CA VAL A 839 9.25 -7.92 -17.79
C VAL A 839 9.67 -9.19 -17.04
N MET A 840 9.96 -10.28 -17.77
CA MET A 840 10.45 -11.53 -17.20
C MET A 840 11.77 -11.33 -16.46
N LEU A 841 12.76 -10.71 -17.13
CA LEU A 841 14.10 -10.47 -16.59
C LEU A 841 14.04 -9.63 -15.31
N GLU A 842 13.28 -8.54 -15.34
CA GLU A 842 13.18 -7.64 -14.20
C GLU A 842 12.42 -8.28 -13.03
N THR A 843 11.37 -9.04 -13.30
CA THR A 843 10.65 -9.80 -12.26
C THR A 843 11.55 -10.86 -11.62
N ALA A 844 12.31 -11.61 -12.42
CA ALA A 844 13.28 -12.59 -11.91
C ALA A 844 14.35 -11.92 -11.02
N ARG A 845 14.89 -10.78 -11.45
CA ARG A 845 15.87 -9.99 -10.68
C ARG A 845 15.37 -9.64 -9.29
N ILE A 846 14.12 -9.23 -9.19
CA ILE A 846 13.51 -8.90 -7.90
C ILE A 846 13.31 -10.13 -7.05
N ILE A 847 12.71 -11.18 -7.59
CA ILE A 847 12.39 -12.38 -6.81
C ILE A 847 13.68 -13.02 -6.26
N VAL A 848 14.73 -13.20 -7.06
CA VAL A 848 16.02 -13.75 -6.60
C VAL A 848 16.59 -12.98 -5.39
N GLY A 849 16.42 -11.65 -5.38
CA GLY A 849 16.96 -10.79 -4.33
C GLY A 849 16.05 -10.58 -3.11
N THR A 850 14.78 -11.03 -3.16
CA THR A 850 13.73 -10.62 -2.22
C THR A 850 12.77 -11.74 -1.78
N HIS A 851 12.83 -12.93 -2.37
CA HIS A 851 11.91 -14.01 -2.03
C HIS A 851 12.61 -15.37 -2.14
N ARG A 852 12.30 -16.27 -1.20
CA ARG A 852 12.70 -17.68 -1.24
C ARG A 852 11.45 -18.50 -1.47
N PRO A 853 11.14 -18.87 -2.72
CA PRO A 853 9.88 -19.52 -3.02
C PRO A 853 9.82 -20.91 -2.39
N ALA A 854 8.65 -21.30 -1.86
CA ALA A 854 8.44 -22.67 -1.39
C ALA A 854 8.53 -23.68 -2.55
N ARG A 855 7.91 -23.36 -3.69
CA ARG A 855 7.95 -24.11 -4.96
C ARG A 855 8.92 -23.52 -5.98
N THR A 856 9.57 -24.34 -6.81
CA THR A 856 10.50 -23.86 -7.84
C THR A 856 9.81 -22.92 -8.84
N LEU A 857 10.48 -21.83 -9.20
CA LEU A 857 10.07 -20.96 -10.31
C LEU A 857 10.99 -21.22 -11.50
N ILE A 858 10.43 -21.43 -12.69
CA ILE A 858 11.19 -21.65 -13.93
C ILE A 858 10.85 -20.55 -14.93
N PHE A 859 11.88 -19.86 -15.41
CA PHE A 859 11.80 -18.81 -16.41
C PHE A 859 12.31 -19.35 -17.74
N ILE A 860 11.49 -19.26 -18.79
CA ILE A 860 11.77 -19.86 -20.09
C ILE A 860 11.60 -18.77 -21.16
N ALA A 861 12.72 -18.35 -21.73
CA ALA A 861 12.72 -17.52 -22.92
C ALA A 861 12.68 -18.42 -24.16
N THR A 862 11.51 -18.51 -24.80
CA THR A 862 11.23 -19.44 -25.90
C THR A 862 11.74 -18.89 -27.25
N SER A 863 12.12 -19.78 -28.16
CA SER A 863 12.30 -19.45 -29.58
C SER A 863 11.18 -20.07 -30.42
N ALA A 864 10.96 -19.57 -31.63
CA ALA A 864 9.99 -20.09 -32.58
C ALA A 864 8.53 -20.09 -32.10
N GLU A 865 8.11 -19.08 -31.34
CA GLU A 865 6.69 -18.82 -31.06
C GLU A 865 5.97 -18.50 -32.39
N GLU A 866 6.51 -17.55 -33.14
CA GLU A 866 5.99 -17.03 -34.42
C GLU A 866 5.93 -18.11 -35.50
N TRP A 867 6.66 -19.20 -35.26
CA TRP A 867 6.68 -20.39 -36.08
C TRP A 867 5.96 -21.57 -35.40
N GLN A 868 4.74 -21.31 -34.92
CA GLN A 868 3.79 -22.31 -34.40
C GLN A 868 4.12 -22.86 -33.00
N LEU A 869 4.57 -21.99 -32.08
CA LEU A 869 4.79 -22.30 -30.67
C LEU A 869 5.83 -23.42 -30.45
N ARG A 870 6.79 -23.54 -31.36
CA ARG A 870 7.74 -24.67 -31.39
C ARG A 870 8.65 -24.68 -30.17
N GLY A 871 9.03 -23.51 -29.65
CA GLY A 871 9.81 -23.42 -28.41
C GLY A 871 9.07 -23.99 -27.22
N ALA A 872 7.83 -23.59 -26.99
CA ALA A 872 6.99 -24.15 -25.92
C ALA A 872 6.76 -25.65 -26.09
N ARG A 873 6.45 -26.12 -27.31
CA ARG A 873 6.30 -27.56 -27.60
C ARG A 873 7.59 -28.33 -27.33
N ARG A 874 8.72 -27.77 -27.74
CA ARG A 874 10.04 -28.35 -27.48
C ARG A 874 10.34 -28.46 -25.98
N TYR A 875 10.00 -27.43 -25.20
CA TYR A 875 10.17 -27.48 -23.75
C TYR A 875 9.33 -28.60 -23.13
N ILE A 876 8.07 -28.76 -23.56
CA ILE A 876 7.21 -29.86 -23.09
C ILE A 876 7.83 -31.23 -23.41
N GLU A 877 8.36 -31.42 -24.63
CA GLU A 877 9.05 -32.67 -25.01
C GLU A 877 10.31 -32.93 -24.18
N SER A 878 10.98 -31.88 -23.72
CA SER A 878 12.19 -31.97 -22.92
C SER A 878 11.94 -31.85 -21.41
N MET A 879 10.69 -31.63 -20.97
CA MET A 879 10.35 -31.19 -19.60
C MET A 879 10.88 -32.14 -18.51
N GLU A 880 10.86 -33.45 -18.77
CA GLU A 880 11.36 -34.49 -17.85
C GLU A 880 12.88 -34.41 -17.59
N LYS A 881 13.64 -33.72 -18.43
CA LYS A 881 15.08 -33.52 -18.26
C LYS A 881 15.39 -32.41 -17.26
N TRP A 882 14.42 -31.53 -16.98
CA TRP A 882 14.60 -30.38 -16.13
C TRP A 882 14.16 -30.69 -14.69
N PRO A 883 14.87 -30.16 -13.68
CA PRO A 883 14.39 -30.21 -12.30
C PRO A 883 13.01 -29.55 -12.20
N ALA A 884 12.16 -30.12 -11.34
CA ALA A 884 10.82 -29.62 -11.08
C ALA A 884 9.85 -29.65 -12.29
N SER A 885 9.77 -30.78 -12.98
CA SER A 885 8.93 -30.97 -14.16
C SER A 885 7.40 -30.96 -13.89
N ASP A 886 6.95 -31.16 -12.64
CA ASP A 886 5.52 -31.15 -12.31
C ASP A 886 4.98 -29.72 -12.16
N SER A 887 4.52 -29.14 -13.27
CA SER A 887 4.15 -27.73 -13.33
C SER A 887 2.74 -27.48 -12.78
N LEU A 888 2.64 -26.69 -11.72
CA LEU A 888 1.39 -26.23 -11.11
C LEU A 888 0.61 -25.31 -12.06
N ALA A 889 1.32 -24.42 -12.73
CA ALA A 889 0.75 -23.36 -13.56
C ALA A 889 1.78 -22.81 -14.54
N VAL A 890 1.30 -22.21 -15.63
CA VAL A 890 2.12 -21.44 -16.58
C VAL A 890 1.56 -20.04 -16.80
N ILE A 891 2.44 -19.04 -16.83
CA ILE A 891 2.11 -17.65 -17.18
C ILE A 891 2.95 -17.26 -18.40
N SER A 892 2.30 -16.97 -19.53
CA SER A 892 2.93 -16.40 -20.72
C SER A 892 2.84 -14.87 -20.68
N ILE A 893 3.88 -14.17 -21.11
CA ILE A 893 3.96 -12.71 -21.19
C ILE A 893 4.19 -12.34 -22.65
N ASP A 894 3.26 -11.59 -23.24
CA ASP A 894 3.22 -11.41 -24.69
C ASP A 894 2.51 -10.10 -25.05
N ALA A 895 3.23 -9.20 -25.74
CA ALA A 895 2.78 -7.87 -26.13
C ALA A 895 2.22 -7.04 -24.96
N VAL A 896 3.08 -6.66 -24.01
CA VAL A 896 2.72 -6.02 -22.73
C VAL A 896 3.20 -4.57 -22.57
N GLY A 897 3.80 -4.00 -23.60
CA GLY A 897 4.40 -2.67 -23.63
C GLY A 897 3.46 -1.54 -24.01
N ARG A 898 2.15 -1.78 -24.16
CA ARG A 898 1.16 -0.77 -24.60
C ARG A 898 0.06 -0.49 -23.57
N LEU A 899 0.36 -0.61 -22.28
CA LEU A 899 -0.66 -0.47 -21.23
C LEU A 899 -1.35 0.89 -21.23
N SER A 900 -0.64 1.99 -21.50
CA SER A 900 -1.23 3.34 -21.62
C SER A 900 -2.29 3.48 -22.73
N GLU A 901 -2.34 2.56 -23.70
CA GLU A 901 -3.30 2.54 -24.80
C GLU A 901 -4.48 1.57 -24.55
N GLY A 902 -4.50 0.83 -23.43
CA GLY A 902 -5.48 -0.23 -23.19
C GLY A 902 -5.63 -0.68 -21.73
N GLU A 903 -5.88 -1.97 -21.53
CA GLU A 903 -5.96 -2.61 -20.22
C GLU A 903 -5.01 -3.81 -20.15
N LEU A 904 -4.53 -4.14 -18.95
CA LEU A 904 -3.83 -5.41 -18.75
C LEU A 904 -4.84 -6.56 -18.79
N LEU A 905 -4.74 -7.42 -19.78
CA LEU A 905 -5.59 -8.60 -19.95
C LEU A 905 -4.88 -9.83 -19.39
N ALA A 906 -5.61 -10.64 -18.62
CA ALA A 906 -5.22 -12.01 -18.28
C ALA A 906 -6.12 -12.97 -19.07
N LEU A 907 -5.64 -13.49 -20.19
CA LEU A 907 -6.37 -14.43 -21.06
C LEU A 907 -6.22 -15.87 -20.55
N GLY A 908 -7.20 -16.73 -20.81
CA GLY A 908 -7.16 -18.13 -20.35
C GLY A 908 -7.43 -18.32 -18.85
N THR A 909 -8.00 -17.33 -18.14
CA THR A 909 -8.35 -17.47 -16.71
C THR A 909 -9.42 -18.53 -16.47
N GLY A 910 -10.06 -19.04 -17.52
CA GLY A 910 -10.99 -20.15 -17.47
C GLY A 910 -10.33 -21.49 -17.20
N THR A 911 -9.01 -21.63 -17.35
CA THR A 911 -8.26 -22.90 -17.21
C THR A 911 -8.13 -23.43 -15.77
N ALA A 912 -8.34 -22.56 -14.77
CA ALA A 912 -8.46 -22.94 -13.37
C ALA A 912 -9.40 -21.99 -12.63
N THR A 913 -10.11 -22.49 -11.62
CA THR A 913 -11.12 -21.70 -10.90
C THR A 913 -10.53 -20.50 -10.14
N GLU A 914 -9.27 -20.60 -9.75
CA GLU A 914 -8.58 -19.65 -8.89
C GLU A 914 -8.08 -18.40 -9.64
N TRP A 915 -7.85 -18.46 -10.95
CA TRP A 915 -7.21 -17.37 -11.70
C TRP A 915 -7.95 -16.03 -11.60
N VAL A 916 -9.28 -16.06 -11.63
CA VAL A 916 -10.10 -14.85 -11.48
C VAL A 916 -9.91 -14.22 -10.10
N HIS A 917 -9.73 -15.04 -9.06
CA HIS A 917 -9.50 -14.58 -7.69
C HIS A 917 -8.08 -14.06 -7.51
N ILE A 918 -7.08 -14.70 -8.14
CA ILE A 918 -5.69 -14.25 -8.15
C ILE A 918 -5.60 -12.86 -8.79
N ALA A 919 -6.17 -12.69 -9.99
CA ALA A 919 -6.16 -11.40 -10.70
C ALA A 919 -6.82 -10.27 -9.88
N ARG A 920 -7.99 -10.55 -9.27
CA ARG A 920 -8.69 -9.59 -8.39
C ARG A 920 -7.89 -9.26 -7.12
N GLY A 921 -7.28 -10.28 -6.52
CA GLY A 921 -6.45 -10.14 -5.33
C GLY A 921 -5.25 -9.23 -5.58
N ILE A 922 -4.53 -9.47 -6.68
CA ILE A 922 -3.40 -8.63 -7.11
C ILE A 922 -3.85 -7.18 -7.34
N GLY A 923 -4.93 -6.96 -8.10
CA GLY A 923 -5.43 -5.60 -8.32
C GLY A 923 -5.83 -4.87 -7.05
N PHE A 924 -6.29 -5.59 -6.02
CA PHE A 924 -6.57 -5.02 -4.71
C PHE A 924 -5.31 -4.68 -3.91
N THR A 925 -4.26 -5.50 -3.98
CA THR A 925 -3.04 -5.31 -3.19
C THR A 925 -2.06 -4.33 -3.82
N THR A 926 -1.98 -4.28 -5.14
CA THR A 926 -1.01 -3.46 -5.88
C THR A 926 -1.62 -2.19 -6.46
N GLY A 927 -2.93 -2.17 -6.70
CA GLY A 927 -3.59 -1.14 -7.50
C GLY A 927 -3.50 -1.38 -9.02
N VAL A 928 -2.67 -2.34 -9.47
CA VAL A 928 -2.55 -2.72 -10.89
C VAL A 928 -3.73 -3.62 -11.25
N ARG A 929 -4.76 -3.03 -11.86
CA ARG A 929 -5.94 -3.77 -12.29
C ARG A 929 -5.64 -4.59 -13.54
N SER A 930 -6.21 -5.78 -13.60
CA SER A 930 -6.27 -6.58 -14.81
C SER A 930 -7.68 -7.08 -15.07
N THR A 931 -8.01 -7.26 -16.34
CA THR A 931 -9.27 -7.84 -16.78
C THR A 931 -9.08 -9.33 -17.00
N ALA A 932 -9.75 -10.14 -16.16
CA ALA A 932 -9.71 -11.59 -16.22
C ALA A 932 -10.64 -12.11 -17.33
N VAL A 933 -10.06 -12.59 -18.42
CA VAL A 933 -10.77 -13.13 -19.59
C VAL A 933 -10.71 -14.66 -19.51
N LYS A 934 -11.87 -15.31 -19.52
CA LYS A 934 -11.94 -16.77 -19.37
C LYS A 934 -11.37 -17.50 -20.57
N ASP A 935 -11.68 -17.01 -21.76
CA ASP A 935 -11.30 -17.62 -23.02
C ASP A 935 -9.83 -17.37 -23.34
N ASP A 936 -9.23 -18.31 -24.06
CA ASP A 936 -7.92 -18.17 -24.67
C ASP A 936 -8.09 -18.21 -26.20
N PRO A 937 -7.78 -17.10 -26.91
CA PRO A 937 -7.92 -17.04 -28.37
C PRO A 937 -6.97 -18.00 -29.11
N GLY A 938 -5.95 -18.52 -28.43
CA GLY A 938 -4.90 -19.37 -28.95
C GLY A 938 -3.80 -18.59 -29.67
N GLY A 939 -2.63 -19.21 -29.83
CA GLY A 939 -1.48 -18.60 -30.52
C GLY A 939 -0.56 -17.78 -29.62
N SER A 940 -0.34 -18.24 -28.39
CA SER A 940 0.76 -17.81 -27.52
C SER A 940 1.26 -19.02 -26.72
N ASP A 941 2.44 -18.92 -26.12
CA ASP A 941 3.24 -20.04 -25.62
C ASP A 941 2.60 -20.86 -24.48
N GLN A 942 1.56 -20.37 -23.80
CA GLN A 942 0.83 -21.15 -22.79
C GLN A 942 -0.05 -22.24 -23.40
N VAL A 943 -0.44 -22.11 -24.67
CA VAL A 943 -1.44 -22.99 -25.30
C VAL A 943 -1.00 -24.47 -25.32
N PRO A 944 0.25 -24.83 -25.69
CA PRO A 944 0.70 -26.22 -25.63
C PRO A 944 0.62 -26.84 -24.24
N PHE A 945 0.71 -26.05 -23.17
CA PHE A 945 0.58 -26.53 -21.80
C PHE A 945 -0.89 -26.86 -21.44
N HIS A 946 -1.83 -26.09 -21.98
CA HIS A 946 -3.26 -26.40 -21.84
C HIS A 946 -3.60 -27.75 -22.48
N GLU A 947 -2.98 -28.08 -23.61
CA GLU A 947 -3.15 -29.36 -24.34
C GLU A 947 -2.78 -30.57 -23.46
N ILE A 948 -1.83 -30.39 -22.53
CA ILE A 948 -1.40 -31.44 -21.58
C ILE A 948 -2.00 -31.27 -20.18
N GLY A 949 -2.98 -30.36 -20.01
CA GLY A 949 -3.76 -30.21 -18.78
C GLY A 949 -3.15 -29.28 -17.72
N ILE A 950 -2.04 -28.59 -18.01
CA ILE A 950 -1.44 -27.61 -17.12
C ILE A 950 -2.20 -26.28 -17.29
N PRO A 951 -2.85 -25.77 -16.22
CA PRO A 951 -3.58 -24.52 -16.29
C PRO A 951 -2.64 -23.33 -16.47
N GLY A 952 -3.07 -22.32 -17.21
CA GLY A 952 -2.23 -21.16 -17.45
C GLY A 952 -2.94 -20.00 -18.09
N ILE A 953 -2.28 -18.85 -18.06
CA ILE A 953 -2.79 -17.59 -18.58
C ILE A 953 -1.75 -16.91 -19.47
N GLN A 954 -2.22 -15.99 -20.31
CA GLN A 954 -1.39 -15.00 -21.00
C GLN A 954 -1.65 -13.62 -20.42
N LEU A 955 -0.57 -12.88 -20.14
CA LEU A 955 -0.61 -11.45 -19.88
C LEU A 955 -0.32 -10.69 -21.17
N THR A 956 -1.23 -9.79 -21.55
CA THR A 956 -1.10 -8.96 -22.76
C THR A 956 -1.80 -7.61 -22.56
N THR A 957 -1.36 -6.60 -23.31
CA THR A 957 -2.05 -5.30 -23.41
C THR A 957 -3.00 -5.21 -24.61
N GLY A 958 -3.20 -6.33 -25.32
CA GLY A 958 -4.10 -6.42 -26.46
C GLY A 958 -3.45 -6.02 -27.78
N ALA A 959 -4.17 -6.21 -28.89
CA ALA A 959 -3.65 -5.93 -30.22
C ALA A 959 -3.72 -4.44 -30.55
N HIS A 960 -2.71 -3.93 -31.25
CA HIS A 960 -2.64 -2.53 -31.70
C HIS A 960 -2.19 -2.43 -33.16
N GLN A 961 -2.21 -1.22 -33.74
CA GLN A 961 -2.00 -1.01 -35.17
C GLN A 961 -0.58 -1.34 -35.66
N ASP A 962 0.41 -1.35 -34.76
CA ASP A 962 1.82 -1.65 -35.07
C ASP A 962 2.15 -3.15 -34.97
N TYR A 963 1.24 -3.98 -34.45
CA TYR A 963 1.46 -5.41 -34.23
C TYR A 963 1.92 -6.13 -35.53
N HIS A 964 3.00 -6.91 -35.46
CA HIS A 964 3.63 -7.58 -36.62
C HIS A 964 4.00 -6.62 -37.77
N ARG A 965 4.51 -5.42 -37.45
CA ARG A 965 4.96 -4.44 -38.46
C ARG A 965 6.34 -3.87 -38.12
N PRO A 966 7.07 -3.32 -39.12
CA PRO A 966 8.33 -2.61 -38.89
C PRO A 966 8.21 -1.38 -37.98
N SER A 967 6.99 -0.91 -37.74
CA SER A 967 6.68 0.22 -36.86
C SER A 967 6.48 -0.17 -35.40
N ASP A 968 6.59 -1.46 -35.05
CA ASP A 968 6.68 -1.92 -33.66
C ASP A 968 8.09 -1.64 -33.12
N SER A 969 8.28 -0.42 -32.62
CA SER A 969 9.58 0.15 -32.24
C SER A 969 9.61 0.61 -30.78
N ALA A 970 10.82 0.58 -30.20
CA ALA A 970 11.02 0.79 -28.76
C ALA A 970 10.65 2.20 -28.25
N ASP A 971 10.55 3.20 -29.13
CA ASP A 971 10.10 4.56 -28.78
C ASP A 971 8.60 4.64 -28.44
N LYS A 972 7.83 3.60 -28.74
CA LYS A 972 6.40 3.54 -28.48
C LYS A 972 6.01 2.69 -27.27
N ILE A 973 7.01 2.20 -26.53
CA ILE A 973 6.81 1.35 -25.38
C ILE A 973 6.56 2.20 -24.13
N ASP A 974 5.49 1.87 -23.43
CA ASP A 974 5.09 2.47 -22.17
C ASP A 974 5.91 1.87 -21.01
N SER A 975 6.98 2.55 -20.60
CA SER A 975 7.88 2.08 -19.54
C SER A 975 7.21 1.99 -18.17
N ASP A 976 6.26 2.88 -17.86
CA ASP A 976 5.49 2.83 -16.60
C ASP A 976 4.48 1.68 -16.63
N GLY A 977 3.94 1.40 -17.82
CA GLY A 977 3.17 0.20 -18.12
C GLY A 977 3.93 -1.08 -17.82
N LEU A 978 5.19 -1.20 -18.27
CA LEU A 978 6.03 -2.37 -17.97
C LEU A 978 6.21 -2.59 -16.46
N VAL A 979 6.41 -1.52 -15.67
CA VAL A 979 6.48 -1.60 -14.20
C VAL A 979 5.19 -2.17 -13.61
N SER A 980 4.04 -1.76 -14.14
CA SER A 980 2.74 -2.29 -13.71
C SER A 980 2.60 -3.78 -14.00
N VAL A 981 2.98 -4.22 -15.21
CA VAL A 981 2.91 -5.65 -15.60
C VAL A 981 3.89 -6.49 -14.79
N ALA A 982 5.13 -6.04 -14.59
CA ALA A 982 6.11 -6.73 -13.76
C ALA A 982 5.67 -6.79 -12.28
N THR A 983 5.01 -5.74 -11.77
CA THR A 983 4.40 -5.75 -10.44
C THR A 983 3.32 -6.83 -10.35
N TRP A 984 2.44 -6.92 -11.35
CA TRP A 984 1.40 -7.93 -11.40
C TRP A 984 1.99 -9.35 -11.42
N LEU A 985 2.95 -9.59 -12.31
CA LEU A 985 3.61 -10.89 -12.47
C LEU A 985 4.32 -11.31 -11.19
N ARG A 986 5.08 -10.40 -10.55
CA ARG A 986 5.76 -10.66 -9.28
C ARG A 986 4.79 -11.17 -8.21
N GLU A 987 3.67 -10.48 -7.99
CA GLU A 987 2.69 -10.89 -6.98
C GLU A 987 2.01 -12.22 -7.32
N ALA A 988 1.74 -12.49 -8.60
CA ALA A 988 1.24 -13.78 -9.04
C ALA A 988 2.24 -14.91 -8.73
N LEU A 989 3.53 -14.72 -9.02
CA LEU A 989 4.58 -15.72 -8.74
C LEU A 989 4.81 -15.92 -7.25
N MET A 990 4.79 -14.84 -6.46
CA MET A 990 4.88 -14.94 -4.99
C MET A 990 3.70 -15.72 -4.43
N TYR A 991 2.47 -15.47 -4.90
CA TYR A 991 1.31 -16.23 -4.46
C TYR A 991 1.37 -17.71 -4.88
N LEU A 992 1.66 -17.98 -6.15
CA LEU A 992 1.67 -19.34 -6.69
C LEU A 992 2.82 -20.19 -6.13
N SER A 993 3.98 -19.59 -5.85
CA SER A 993 5.10 -20.32 -5.27
C SER A 993 4.87 -20.75 -3.82
N GLU A 994 4.09 -19.98 -3.06
CA GLU A 994 3.78 -20.27 -1.64
C GLU A 994 2.49 -21.08 -1.46
N ARG A 995 1.70 -21.28 -2.52
CA ARG A 995 0.44 -22.00 -2.44
C ARG A 995 0.68 -23.49 -2.13
N PRO A 996 0.06 -24.06 -1.08
CA PRO A 996 0.22 -25.48 -0.77
C PRO A 996 -0.55 -26.37 -1.76
N ASP A 997 -1.77 -25.98 -2.12
CA ASP A 997 -2.66 -26.78 -2.96
C ASP A 997 -2.43 -26.56 -4.45
N ALA A 998 -2.74 -27.57 -5.25
CA ALA A 998 -2.80 -27.42 -6.70
C ALA A 998 -3.86 -26.39 -7.13
N LEU A 999 -3.77 -25.89 -8.36
CA LEU A 999 -4.87 -25.17 -8.98
C LEU A 999 -5.95 -26.16 -9.40
N THR A 1000 -7.22 -25.77 -9.24
CA THR A 1000 -8.35 -26.60 -9.66
C THR A 1000 -8.53 -26.45 -11.17
N SER A 1001 -7.81 -27.28 -11.92
CA SER A 1001 -7.86 -27.29 -13.39
C SER A 1001 -9.27 -27.61 -13.89
N THR A 1002 -9.73 -26.81 -14.84
CA THR A 1002 -11.00 -26.99 -15.56
C THR A 1002 -10.77 -27.55 -16.97
N LEU A 1003 -9.51 -27.73 -17.35
CA LEU A 1003 -9.11 -28.35 -18.60
C LEU A 1003 -9.56 -29.82 -18.57
N GLY A 1004 -10.24 -30.27 -19.62
CA GLY A 1004 -10.81 -31.62 -19.67
C GLY A 1004 -9.72 -32.69 -19.54
N ALA A 1005 -9.84 -33.56 -18.53
CA ALA A 1005 -8.94 -34.69 -18.36
C ALA A 1005 -9.10 -35.69 -19.53
N GLY A 1006 -8.11 -35.73 -20.43
CA GLY A 1006 -7.91 -36.81 -21.39
C GLY A 1006 -8.91 -36.88 -22.55
N GLN A 1007 -8.74 -36.03 -23.56
CA GLN A 1007 -8.96 -36.48 -24.94
C GLN A 1007 -7.59 -36.74 -25.58
N GLN A 1008 -7.16 -38.00 -25.57
CA GLN A 1008 -6.31 -38.50 -26.65
C GLN A 1008 -7.11 -38.32 -27.94
N GLY A 1009 -6.96 -37.17 -28.58
CA GLY A 1009 -7.32 -37.02 -29.99
C GLY A 1009 -6.31 -37.82 -30.78
N ASP A 1010 -6.77 -38.80 -31.56
CA ASP A 1010 -5.97 -39.50 -32.57
C ASP A 1010 -5.15 -38.47 -33.37
N SER A 1011 -3.86 -38.36 -33.06
CA SER A 1011 -2.93 -37.57 -33.83
C SER A 1011 -2.52 -38.41 -35.05
N ASP A 1012 -3.33 -38.36 -36.10
CA ASP A 1012 -2.86 -38.72 -37.42
C ASP A 1012 -1.88 -37.62 -37.87
N ALA A 1013 -0.65 -37.73 -37.39
CA ALA A 1013 0.44 -36.80 -37.58
C ALA A 1013 1.02 -36.94 -39.00
N THR A 1014 0.30 -36.50 -40.03
CA THR A 1014 0.87 -36.41 -41.40
C THR A 1014 0.33 -35.29 -42.31
N GLN A 1015 -0.36 -34.26 -41.81
CA GLN A 1015 -0.64 -33.08 -42.66
C GLN A 1015 -0.25 -31.73 -42.02
N PRO A 1016 0.50 -30.87 -42.73
CA PRO A 1016 0.82 -29.53 -42.25
C PRO A 1016 -0.46 -28.71 -42.13
N GLN A 1017 -0.84 -28.30 -40.91
CA GLN A 1017 -1.90 -27.32 -40.71
C GLN A 1017 -1.40 -25.95 -41.20
N GLN A 1018 -1.94 -25.49 -42.32
CA GLN A 1018 -1.63 -24.18 -42.92
C GLN A 1018 -2.07 -23.05 -41.98
N GLY A 1019 -1.24 -22.01 -41.86
CA GLY A 1019 -1.58 -20.76 -41.18
C GLY A 1019 -2.80 -20.05 -41.80
N ARG A 1020 -3.36 -19.07 -41.08
CA ARG A 1020 -4.54 -18.31 -41.53
C ARG A 1020 -4.25 -17.59 -42.85
N ARG A 1021 -4.95 -17.97 -43.93
CA ARG A 1021 -4.70 -17.48 -45.30
C ARG A 1021 -5.35 -16.13 -45.62
N VAL A 1022 -6.35 -15.71 -44.83
CA VAL A 1022 -7.15 -14.50 -45.09
C VAL A 1022 -7.23 -13.57 -43.89
N MET A 1023 -7.28 -12.26 -44.16
CA MET A 1023 -7.62 -11.26 -43.14
C MET A 1023 -9.01 -10.67 -43.37
N LEU A 1024 -9.73 -10.47 -42.27
CA LEU A 1024 -10.92 -9.62 -42.24
C LEU A 1024 -10.53 -8.17 -41.89
N GLY A 1025 -9.57 -8.00 -40.98
CA GLY A 1025 -9.12 -6.69 -40.50
C GLY A 1025 -9.90 -6.14 -39.31
N THR A 1026 -10.48 -7.03 -38.49
CA THR A 1026 -11.18 -6.67 -37.25
C THR A 1026 -10.30 -6.98 -36.05
N VAL A 1027 -10.29 -6.09 -35.06
CA VAL A 1027 -9.72 -6.28 -33.73
C VAL A 1027 -10.85 -6.78 -32.82
N PRO A 1028 -10.80 -8.01 -32.31
CA PRO A 1028 -11.82 -8.50 -31.39
C PRO A 1028 -11.75 -7.79 -30.05
N ASP A 1029 -12.91 -7.63 -29.42
CA ASP A 1029 -13.01 -7.18 -28.04
C ASP A 1029 -12.86 -8.38 -27.10
N PHE A 1030 -11.67 -8.52 -26.52
CA PHE A 1030 -11.33 -9.63 -25.63
C PHE A 1030 -12.05 -9.58 -24.28
N THR A 1031 -12.68 -8.45 -23.93
CA THR A 1031 -13.44 -8.30 -22.68
C THR A 1031 -14.89 -8.75 -22.81
N ASP A 1032 -15.35 -9.00 -24.05
CA ASP A 1032 -16.71 -9.39 -24.36
C ASP A 1032 -16.99 -10.86 -24.05
N THR A 1033 -17.96 -11.13 -23.18
CA THR A 1033 -18.38 -12.50 -22.83
C THR A 1033 -19.71 -12.91 -23.44
N GLY A 1034 -20.26 -12.10 -24.36
CA GLY A 1034 -21.52 -12.40 -25.04
C GLY A 1034 -21.33 -13.41 -26.18
N PRO A 1035 -22.37 -14.17 -26.59
CA PRO A 1035 -22.24 -15.09 -27.72
C PRO A 1035 -21.85 -14.33 -28.99
N GLY A 1036 -20.98 -14.91 -29.83
CA GLY A 1036 -20.37 -14.23 -30.97
C GLY A 1036 -19.11 -13.45 -30.59
N VAL A 1037 -18.57 -12.66 -31.52
CA VAL A 1037 -17.35 -11.85 -31.30
C VAL A 1037 -17.67 -10.39 -31.49
N ARG A 1038 -17.63 -9.58 -30.43
CA ARG A 1038 -17.69 -8.12 -30.52
C ARG A 1038 -16.38 -7.57 -31.10
N ILE A 1039 -16.49 -6.59 -31.98
CA ILE A 1039 -15.37 -5.88 -32.59
C ILE A 1039 -15.06 -4.66 -31.73
N ASP A 1040 -13.83 -4.57 -31.25
CA ASP A 1040 -13.32 -3.40 -30.52
C ASP A 1040 -12.89 -2.31 -31.50
N ASP A 1041 -12.16 -2.70 -32.55
CA ASP A 1041 -11.71 -1.78 -33.59
C ASP A 1041 -11.63 -2.45 -34.98
N VAL A 1042 -11.51 -1.64 -36.02
CA VAL A 1042 -11.35 -2.09 -37.40
C VAL A 1042 -10.10 -1.44 -38.00
N VAL A 1043 -9.23 -2.28 -38.57
CA VAL A 1043 -7.97 -1.82 -39.16
C VAL A 1043 -8.24 -0.94 -40.39
N GLU A 1044 -7.65 0.25 -40.43
CA GLU A 1044 -7.76 1.18 -41.57
C GLU A 1044 -7.26 0.53 -42.87
N GLY A 1045 -8.02 0.72 -43.95
CA GLY A 1045 -7.78 0.15 -45.27
C GLY A 1045 -8.13 -1.34 -45.42
N SER A 1046 -8.62 -1.99 -44.36
CA SER A 1046 -8.90 -3.43 -44.36
C SER A 1046 -10.22 -3.82 -45.08
N PRO A 1047 -10.42 -5.11 -45.43
CA PRO A 1047 -11.70 -5.58 -45.96
C PRO A 1047 -12.89 -5.26 -45.06
N ALA A 1048 -12.70 -5.30 -43.74
CA ALA A 1048 -13.74 -5.00 -42.77
C ALA A 1048 -14.17 -3.53 -42.86
N GLU A 1049 -13.22 -2.60 -42.90
CA GLU A 1049 -13.54 -1.17 -43.03
C GLU A 1049 -14.20 -0.88 -44.38
N GLN A 1050 -13.65 -1.43 -45.47
CA GLN A 1050 -14.20 -1.26 -46.82
C GLN A 1050 -15.62 -1.81 -46.95
N ALA A 1051 -15.94 -2.87 -46.21
CA ALA A 1051 -17.28 -3.46 -46.15
C ALA A 1051 -18.22 -2.74 -45.15
N GLY A 1052 -17.71 -1.79 -44.36
CA GLY A 1052 -18.50 -0.99 -43.42
C GLY A 1052 -18.73 -1.63 -42.05
N LEU A 1053 -17.90 -2.61 -41.66
CA LEU A 1053 -17.80 -3.06 -40.27
C LEU A 1053 -17.18 -1.93 -39.42
N ARG A 1054 -17.59 -1.84 -38.15
CA ARG A 1054 -17.16 -0.79 -37.21
C ARG A 1054 -17.02 -1.35 -35.80
N ALA A 1055 -16.31 -0.62 -34.95
CA ALA A 1055 -16.30 -0.83 -33.51
C ALA A 1055 -17.75 -0.96 -32.96
N GLY A 1056 -17.96 -1.92 -32.06
CA GLY A 1056 -19.26 -2.25 -31.47
C GLY A 1056 -20.09 -3.29 -32.24
N ASP A 1057 -19.72 -3.65 -33.47
CA ASP A 1057 -20.37 -4.73 -34.21
C ASP A 1057 -20.11 -6.09 -33.57
N ARG A 1058 -21.13 -6.95 -33.52
CA ARG A 1058 -20.99 -8.32 -33.03
C ARG A 1058 -21.10 -9.33 -34.15
N LEU A 1059 -20.02 -10.03 -34.45
CA LEU A 1059 -19.98 -11.12 -35.42
C LEU A 1059 -20.75 -12.33 -34.89
N ARG A 1060 -21.74 -12.80 -35.65
CA ARG A 1060 -22.60 -13.94 -35.30
C ARG A 1060 -22.35 -15.16 -36.18
N ALA A 1061 -21.97 -14.94 -37.44
CA ALA A 1061 -21.64 -16.00 -38.38
C ALA A 1061 -20.87 -15.45 -39.59
N ILE A 1062 -20.12 -16.33 -40.28
CA ILE A 1062 -19.62 -16.08 -41.63
C ILE A 1062 -20.28 -17.11 -42.53
N ASP A 1063 -20.97 -16.63 -43.58
CA ASP A 1063 -21.87 -17.43 -44.41
C ASP A 1063 -22.89 -18.21 -43.56
N ASP A 1064 -22.84 -19.54 -43.57
CA ASP A 1064 -23.74 -20.40 -42.81
C ASP A 1064 -23.12 -20.98 -41.53
N GLU A 1065 -21.85 -20.66 -41.25
CA GLU A 1065 -21.13 -21.16 -40.08
C GLU A 1065 -21.19 -20.16 -38.92
N GLN A 1066 -21.65 -20.64 -37.75
CA GLN A 1066 -21.83 -19.80 -36.57
C GLN A 1066 -20.53 -19.48 -35.86
N ILE A 1067 -20.43 -18.23 -35.39
CA ILE A 1067 -19.39 -17.78 -34.49
C ILE A 1067 -20.00 -17.76 -33.09
N SER A 1068 -19.61 -18.71 -32.23
CA SER A 1068 -20.02 -18.72 -30.82
C SER A 1068 -19.09 -17.92 -29.92
N ASP A 1069 -17.78 -17.95 -30.21
CA ASP A 1069 -16.71 -17.38 -29.39
C ASP A 1069 -15.49 -17.01 -30.27
N LEU A 1070 -14.45 -16.44 -29.65
CA LEU A 1070 -13.21 -16.04 -30.31
C LEU A 1070 -12.47 -17.20 -30.98
N ARG A 1071 -12.48 -18.39 -30.35
CA ARG A 1071 -11.80 -19.59 -30.88
C ARG A 1071 -12.49 -20.08 -32.16
N GLY A 1072 -13.82 -20.14 -32.16
CA GLY A 1072 -14.62 -20.48 -33.34
C GLY A 1072 -14.42 -19.48 -34.46
N TYR A 1073 -14.38 -18.18 -34.15
CA TYR A 1073 -14.06 -17.14 -35.13
C TYR A 1073 -12.67 -17.33 -35.75
N ALA A 1074 -11.64 -17.55 -34.93
CA ALA A 1074 -10.28 -17.77 -35.41
C ALA A 1074 -10.15 -19.04 -36.27
N GLN A 1075 -10.85 -20.13 -35.92
CA GLN A 1075 -10.89 -21.36 -36.70
C GLN A 1075 -11.57 -21.17 -38.07
N LEU A 1076 -12.70 -20.46 -38.11
CA LEU A 1076 -13.43 -20.18 -39.35
C LEU A 1076 -12.56 -19.43 -40.36
N LEU A 1077 -11.83 -18.43 -39.90
CA LEU A 1077 -10.96 -17.64 -40.77
C LEU A 1077 -9.77 -18.43 -41.33
N ARG A 1078 -9.37 -19.55 -40.71
CA ARG A 1078 -8.33 -20.44 -41.24
C ARG A 1078 -8.83 -21.28 -42.42
N GLN A 1079 -10.15 -21.48 -42.54
CA GLN A 1079 -10.76 -22.32 -43.58
C GLN A 1079 -11.08 -21.55 -44.87
N LEU A 1080 -11.01 -20.21 -44.82
CA LEU A 1080 -11.41 -19.31 -45.90
C LEU A 1080 -10.23 -18.95 -46.82
N GLU A 1081 -10.51 -18.73 -48.11
CA GLU A 1081 -9.51 -18.50 -49.15
C GLU A 1081 -9.46 -17.02 -49.60
N PRO A 1082 -8.27 -16.48 -49.94
CA PRO A 1082 -8.13 -15.11 -50.44
C PRO A 1082 -8.96 -14.82 -51.69
N GLY A 1083 -9.60 -13.65 -51.73
CA GLY A 1083 -10.46 -13.23 -52.83
C GLY A 1083 -11.89 -13.77 -52.75
N ALA A 1084 -12.20 -14.65 -51.80
CA ALA A 1084 -13.56 -15.09 -51.54
C ALA A 1084 -14.45 -13.94 -51.06
N GLU A 1085 -15.67 -13.86 -51.59
CA GLU A 1085 -16.72 -12.98 -51.05
C GLU A 1085 -17.55 -13.79 -50.07
N VAL A 1086 -17.52 -13.39 -48.80
CA VAL A 1086 -18.27 -14.03 -47.71
C VAL A 1086 -19.33 -13.07 -47.16
N VAL A 1087 -20.42 -13.62 -46.63
CA VAL A 1087 -21.47 -12.85 -45.95
C VAL A 1087 -21.25 -12.92 -44.45
N VAL A 1088 -20.75 -11.84 -43.87
CA VAL A 1088 -20.58 -11.72 -42.42
C VAL A 1088 -21.92 -11.27 -41.81
N LYS A 1089 -22.55 -12.16 -41.03
CA LYS A 1089 -23.77 -11.85 -40.28
C LYS A 1089 -23.36 -11.22 -38.94
N ILE A 1090 -23.79 -9.99 -38.71
CA ILE A 1090 -23.47 -9.21 -37.51
C ILE A 1090 -24.73 -8.78 -36.76
N GLU A 1091 -24.54 -8.34 -35.53
CA GLU A 1091 -25.52 -7.59 -34.76
C GLU A 1091 -24.96 -6.21 -34.42
N ARG A 1092 -25.68 -5.15 -34.81
CA ARG A 1092 -25.36 -3.75 -34.53
C ARG A 1092 -26.58 -3.10 -33.88
N ASP A 1093 -26.41 -2.50 -32.70
CA ASP A 1093 -27.50 -1.87 -31.93
C ASP A 1093 -28.73 -2.78 -31.76
N GLY A 1094 -28.50 -4.08 -31.52
CA GLY A 1094 -29.56 -5.09 -31.36
C GLY A 1094 -30.26 -5.52 -32.66
N LYS A 1095 -29.78 -5.11 -33.83
CA LYS A 1095 -30.33 -5.49 -35.15
C LYS A 1095 -29.36 -6.40 -35.90
N ALA A 1096 -29.88 -7.50 -36.43
CA ALA A 1096 -29.13 -8.39 -37.31
C ALA A 1096 -28.92 -7.74 -38.69
N LEU A 1097 -27.67 -7.71 -39.16
CA LEU A 1097 -27.25 -7.23 -40.47
C LEU A 1097 -26.40 -8.30 -41.17
N SER A 1098 -26.42 -8.30 -42.50
CA SER A 1098 -25.56 -9.16 -43.31
C SER A 1098 -24.69 -8.29 -44.21
N ILE A 1099 -23.38 -8.35 -44.01
CA ILE A 1099 -22.40 -7.53 -44.73
C ILE A 1099 -21.59 -8.43 -45.65
N ARG A 1100 -21.51 -8.09 -46.94
CA ARG A 1100 -20.63 -8.79 -47.88
C ARG A 1100 -19.22 -8.25 -47.74
N VAL A 1101 -18.27 -9.14 -47.48
CA VAL A 1101 -16.86 -8.80 -47.34
C VAL A 1101 -16.07 -9.61 -48.34
N LYS A 1102 -15.25 -8.92 -49.16
CA LYS A 1102 -14.28 -9.58 -50.03
C LYS A 1102 -12.98 -9.76 -49.26
N LEU A 1103 -12.67 -11.00 -48.90
CA LEU A 1103 -11.47 -11.33 -48.13
C LEU A 1103 -10.23 -11.07 -48.96
N VAL A 1104 -9.20 -10.52 -48.34
CA VAL A 1104 -7.87 -10.35 -48.97
C VAL A 1104 -6.90 -11.36 -48.38
N ALA A 1105 -5.88 -11.71 -49.15
CA ALA A 1105 -4.75 -12.47 -48.63
C ALA A 1105 -4.16 -11.72 -47.44
N ARG A 1106 -3.80 -12.46 -46.40
CA ARG A 1106 -3.13 -11.91 -45.22
C ARG A 1106 -1.81 -11.24 -45.61
#